data_AF-A0A9D0ZEN9-F1
#
_entry.id   AF-A0A9D0ZEN9-F1
#
_cell.length_a   1.000
_cell.length_b   1.000
_cell.length_c   1.000
_cell.angle_alpha   90.00
_cell.angle_beta   90.00
_cell.angle_gamma   90.00
#
_symmetry.space_group_name_H-M   'P 1'
#
loop_
_entity.id
_entity.type
_entity.pdbx_description
1 polymer ?
#
loop_
_entity_poly.entity_id
_entity_poly.type
_entity_poly.pdbx_seq_one_letter_code
_entity_poly.pdbx_strand_id
1 'polypeptide(L)'
;MTERRRAAHAAAFILPAALLLAVYASMGMWPFGDKTILASDMADQYVEFFCALKNGDVYFSWSKALGSSYIGVFSYYVSSPLSFLTLLVPNEYMPAALMFLCCLKSGLIGLSFSFFYRRRFGSAGFSCVLFSLCYALSSYVAAYSLCIMWLDGLIYLPLILLSLDRAIERRGSGALTLTLTVCFLSTWYISYMIGGFCLLWLLCAAARGDIPLRAGKAAAKLGLARALGALIGSALIALLLTSPVWLPSFLAMFSGKLSDATADYPSLVNLDFSFFRQFLPGQYSSITSSALPYFFSGTVVTLLAAAYFFLRGVPARRRIASGALIALLILSMWLSPLDRVWHLFKYPNWFPYRYAFLLSFALVFTAAEAARIIFPKLPRLAAPALLALTAAELALNCLVILRGVDSQFRYESFSDYYAYYTANAALVDEAESASGGGFYRVGATEDRGFNSPLSFGYPGVTHYSSVYDKDVNAALKSLGFAQSWMWTAYYGSTPATDALFGIRCVISASGQPLYEPIASEDELTLYENPYSLPLAFLAGDAPDSLTASSPLERQNELLSALSGLETDIFTPISPVSVERGSSYASLTFTGTGSPIYADMSAYCLDSLFVSGEFVSYLNTDETRSVHLLACPAEGETVTVTINGSAAAGIDWESECFGLDSAALAAAVSALGNVSSLTVDGASVSLSYTSDAPAKLVSTIPAEPGWRAYVDGGRVEAGEMLGAFLTLDAPAGSHTVELRYTAPGLPLSCFLAAAALLLIALRAIRRGPARRAKK
;
A
#
# COMPACT_ATOMS: atom_id res chain seq x y z
N MET A 1 34.18 -24.11 5.84
CA MET A 1 33.39 -23.64 7.00
C MET A 1 33.04 -24.87 7.81
N THR A 2 33.38 -24.94 9.12
CA THR A 2 33.19 -26.16 9.92
C THR A 2 31.70 -26.50 10.08
N GLU A 3 31.34 -27.79 10.17
CA GLU A 3 29.95 -28.26 10.23
C GLU A 3 29.14 -27.59 11.34
N ARG A 4 29.71 -27.46 12.54
CA ARG A 4 29.08 -26.76 13.67
C ARG A 4 28.68 -25.32 13.35
N ARG A 5 29.43 -24.62 12.49
CA ARG A 5 29.07 -23.26 12.06
C ARG A 5 27.87 -23.27 11.13
N ARG A 6 27.80 -24.22 10.20
CA ARG A 6 26.65 -24.36 9.30
C ARG A 6 25.38 -24.66 10.09
N ALA A 7 25.48 -25.57 11.07
CA ALA A 7 24.37 -25.91 11.96
C ALA A 7 23.84 -24.70 12.74
N ALA A 8 24.71 -23.83 13.27
CA ALA A 8 24.27 -22.64 14.01
C ALA A 8 23.53 -21.62 13.11
N HIS A 9 24.01 -21.39 11.88
CA HIS A 9 23.32 -20.50 10.94
C HIS A 9 21.99 -21.10 10.44
N ALA A 10 21.97 -22.41 10.18
CA ALA A 10 20.73 -23.12 9.84
C ALA A 10 19.71 -23.04 10.99
N ALA A 11 20.14 -23.27 12.23
CA ALA A 11 19.27 -23.14 13.40
C ALA A 11 18.77 -21.70 13.59
N ALA A 12 19.61 -20.69 13.34
CA ALA A 12 19.21 -19.29 13.40
C ALA A 12 18.18 -18.89 12.33
N PHE A 13 18.07 -19.65 11.24
CA PHE A 13 17.03 -19.49 10.22
C PHE A 13 15.78 -20.31 10.53
N ILE A 14 15.95 -21.62 10.76
CA ILE A 14 14.86 -22.59 10.89
C ILE A 14 14.04 -22.34 12.16
N LEU A 15 14.70 -22.09 13.30
CA LEU A 15 14.02 -21.99 14.58
C LEU A 15 13.01 -20.83 14.65
N PRO A 16 13.36 -19.57 14.31
CA PRO A 16 12.37 -18.49 14.32
C PRO A 16 11.24 -18.70 13.30
N ALA A 17 11.54 -19.18 12.09
CA ALA A 17 10.53 -19.46 11.07
C ALA A 17 9.54 -20.55 11.53
N ALA A 18 10.05 -21.65 12.10
CA ALA A 18 9.23 -22.75 12.59
C ALA A 18 8.37 -22.36 13.80
N LEU A 19 8.91 -21.54 14.71
CA LEU A 19 8.15 -21.05 15.88
C LEU A 19 7.05 -20.08 15.46
N LEU A 20 7.31 -19.17 14.51
CA LEU A 20 6.27 -18.28 14.00
C LEU A 20 5.16 -19.07 13.28
N LEU A 21 5.53 -20.08 12.48
CA LEU A 21 4.57 -20.99 11.87
C LEU A 21 3.75 -21.76 12.91
N ALA A 22 4.38 -22.23 13.99
CA ALA A 22 3.68 -22.90 15.09
C ALA A 22 2.71 -21.97 15.83
N VAL A 23 3.06 -20.69 15.97
CA VAL A 23 2.15 -19.66 16.50
C VAL A 23 0.95 -19.49 15.59
N TYR A 24 1.15 -19.31 14.28
CA TYR A 24 0.04 -19.26 13.30
C TYR A 24 -0.82 -20.52 13.33
N ALA A 25 -0.21 -21.70 13.38
CA ALA A 25 -0.94 -22.97 13.51
C ALA A 25 -1.81 -23.00 14.78
N SER A 26 -1.28 -22.54 15.92
CA SER A 26 -2.02 -22.47 17.19
C SER A 26 -3.16 -21.45 17.18
N MET A 27 -3.15 -20.51 16.24
CA MET A 27 -4.23 -19.54 16.01
C MET A 27 -5.28 -20.04 15.03
N GLY A 28 -5.10 -21.22 14.43
CA GLY A 28 -6.00 -21.77 13.42
C GLY A 28 -5.84 -21.08 12.07
N MET A 29 -4.66 -20.57 11.74
CA MET A 29 -4.37 -20.04 10.41
C MET A 29 -4.32 -21.17 9.38
N TRP A 30 -4.86 -20.95 8.17
CA TRP A 30 -4.81 -21.91 7.08
C TRP A 30 -3.36 -22.31 6.77
N PRO A 31 -3.04 -23.62 6.58
CA PRO A 31 -3.95 -24.76 6.45
C PRO A 31 -4.30 -25.49 7.77
N PHE A 32 -3.94 -24.93 8.93
CA PHE A 32 -4.19 -25.55 10.25
C PHE A 32 -5.58 -25.23 10.82
N GLY A 33 -6.29 -24.30 10.20
CA GLY A 33 -7.67 -23.90 10.46
C GLY A 33 -8.15 -23.00 9.32
N ASP A 34 -9.18 -22.19 9.57
CA ASP A 34 -9.81 -21.37 8.52
C ASP A 34 -9.42 -19.89 8.57
N LYS A 35 -8.60 -19.44 9.53
CA LYS A 35 -8.18 -18.03 9.57
C LYS A 35 -7.10 -17.72 8.54
N THR A 36 -7.09 -16.51 8.00
CA THR A 36 -5.97 -15.96 7.23
C THR A 36 -5.09 -15.07 8.10
N ILE A 37 -3.95 -14.62 7.55
CA ILE A 37 -3.16 -13.55 8.20
C ILE A 37 -3.64 -12.14 7.85
N LEU A 38 -4.75 -12.01 7.10
CA LEU A 38 -5.27 -10.74 6.65
C LEU A 38 -6.02 -10.05 7.79
N ALA A 39 -5.50 -8.90 8.21
CA ALA A 39 -6.12 -8.01 9.18
C ALA A 39 -5.63 -6.57 8.93
N SER A 40 -6.48 -5.58 9.19
CA SER A 40 -6.19 -4.15 8.94
C SER A 40 -5.69 -3.95 7.49
N ASP A 41 -4.73 -3.06 7.23
CA ASP A 41 -4.25 -2.75 5.87
C ASP A 41 -3.80 -3.97 5.06
N MET A 42 -3.40 -5.07 5.72
CA MET A 42 -3.04 -6.30 4.99
C MET A 42 -4.25 -6.92 4.29
N ALA A 43 -5.43 -6.86 4.92
CA ALA A 43 -6.72 -7.26 4.37
C ALA A 43 -7.23 -6.23 3.37
N ASP A 44 -7.19 -4.96 3.75
CA ASP A 44 -7.87 -3.86 3.04
C ASP A 44 -7.09 -3.32 1.84
N GLN A 45 -5.82 -3.69 1.64
CA GLN A 45 -4.98 -3.13 0.56
C GLN A 45 -3.86 -4.07 0.13
N TYR A 46 -3.04 -4.56 1.08
CA TYR A 46 -1.73 -5.09 0.70
C TYR A 46 -1.85 -6.40 -0.06
N VAL A 47 -2.75 -7.30 0.35
CA VAL A 47 -2.98 -8.57 -0.35
C VAL A 47 -3.27 -8.35 -1.84
N GLU A 48 -4.04 -7.31 -2.17
CA GLU A 48 -4.41 -6.99 -3.55
C GLU A 48 -3.25 -6.38 -4.32
N PHE A 49 -2.39 -5.58 -3.68
CA PHE A 49 -1.14 -5.13 -4.30
C PHE A 49 -0.20 -6.31 -4.61
N PHE A 50 -0.18 -7.35 -3.77
CA PHE A 50 0.58 -8.57 -4.03
C PHE A 50 -0.04 -9.42 -5.15
N CYS A 51 -1.36 -9.47 -5.27
CA CYS A 51 -2.06 -10.05 -6.42
C CYS A 51 -1.71 -9.30 -7.72
N ALA A 52 -1.74 -7.96 -7.67
CA ALA A 52 -1.47 -7.07 -8.80
C ALA A 52 -0.04 -7.17 -9.35
N LEU A 53 0.92 -7.70 -8.58
CA LEU A 53 2.26 -8.00 -9.11
C LEU A 53 2.23 -8.90 -10.34
N LYS A 54 1.20 -9.73 -10.50
CA LYS A 54 1.03 -10.62 -11.65
C LYS A 54 0.64 -9.90 -12.93
N ASN A 55 0.03 -8.72 -12.81
CA ASN A 55 -0.36 -7.90 -13.95
C ASN A 55 0.88 -7.32 -14.67
N GLY A 56 2.03 -7.26 -13.97
CA GLY A 56 3.30 -6.79 -14.54
C GLY A 56 3.47 -5.27 -14.55
N ASP A 57 2.49 -4.53 -14.02
CA ASP A 57 2.52 -3.07 -13.94
C ASP A 57 3.58 -2.56 -12.95
N VAL A 58 4.31 -1.52 -13.35
CA VAL A 58 5.33 -0.86 -12.51
C VAL A 58 5.10 0.64 -12.42
N TYR A 59 4.88 1.33 -13.55
CA TYR A 59 4.82 2.80 -13.59
C TYR A 59 3.41 3.37 -13.69
N PHE A 60 2.52 2.64 -14.36
CA PHE A 60 1.15 3.01 -14.69
C PHE A 60 0.31 1.74 -14.67
N SER A 61 -0.96 1.83 -14.29
CA SER A 61 -1.89 0.70 -14.32
C SER A 61 -3.30 1.20 -14.61
N TRP A 62 -3.98 0.58 -15.57
CA TRP A 62 -5.39 0.83 -15.87
C TRP A 62 -6.34 0.34 -14.77
N SER A 63 -5.87 -0.59 -13.95
CA SER A 63 -6.54 -1.11 -12.76
C SER A 63 -6.47 -0.17 -11.55
N LYS A 64 -5.77 0.96 -11.66
CA LYS A 64 -5.70 1.96 -10.58
C LYS A 64 -6.51 3.19 -10.93
N ALA A 65 -7.73 3.29 -10.37
CA ALA A 65 -8.60 4.47 -10.43
C ALA A 65 -8.70 5.11 -11.82
N LEU A 66 -9.37 4.44 -12.76
CA LEU A 66 -9.53 4.86 -14.16
C LEU A 66 -8.22 4.91 -14.98
N GLY A 67 -7.08 4.53 -14.42
CA GLY A 67 -5.79 4.54 -15.11
C GLY A 67 -4.90 5.67 -14.63
N SER A 68 -4.00 5.35 -13.71
CA SER A 68 -3.14 6.33 -13.05
C SER A 68 -1.75 5.80 -12.79
N SER A 69 -0.86 6.66 -12.30
CA SER A 69 0.49 6.28 -11.94
C SER A 69 0.51 5.20 -10.83
N TYR A 70 1.21 4.10 -11.09
CA TYR A 70 1.31 2.95 -10.19
C TYR A 70 2.63 2.91 -9.40
N ILE A 71 3.65 3.67 -9.80
CA ILE A 71 5.00 3.58 -9.23
C ILE A 71 5.05 3.85 -7.72
N GLY A 72 4.18 4.74 -7.21
CA GLY A 72 4.03 5.00 -5.78
C GLY A 72 3.66 3.74 -5.00
N VAL A 73 2.61 3.04 -5.45
CA VAL A 73 2.14 1.78 -4.86
C VAL A 73 3.21 0.70 -5.00
N PHE A 74 3.71 0.46 -6.22
CA PHE A 74 4.74 -0.54 -6.47
C PHE A 74 5.96 -0.38 -5.55
N SER A 75 6.53 0.84 -5.52
CA SER A 75 7.78 1.13 -4.81
C SER A 75 7.68 1.07 -3.28
N TYR A 76 6.50 1.32 -2.72
CA TYR A 76 6.33 1.38 -1.27
C TYR A 76 5.92 0.03 -0.70
N TYR A 77 5.02 -0.69 -1.38
CA TYR A 77 4.40 -1.90 -0.83
C TYR A 77 5.05 -3.20 -1.31
N VAL A 78 5.42 -3.30 -2.60
CA VAL A 78 5.68 -4.61 -3.22
C VAL A 78 7.03 -4.75 -3.94
N SER A 79 7.86 -3.71 -4.02
CA SER A 79 9.15 -3.71 -4.72
C SER A 79 10.26 -4.59 -4.11
N SER A 80 9.99 -5.29 -3.01
CA SER A 80 10.95 -6.21 -2.41
C SER A 80 11.25 -7.40 -3.33
N PRO A 81 12.53 -7.80 -3.49
CA PRO A 81 12.87 -9.02 -4.23
C PRO A 81 12.22 -10.28 -3.65
N LEU A 82 11.88 -10.29 -2.35
CA LEU A 82 11.16 -11.39 -1.73
C LEU A 82 9.68 -11.42 -2.10
N SER A 83 9.09 -10.26 -2.44
CA SER A 83 7.70 -10.18 -2.88
C SER A 83 7.47 -10.96 -4.17
N PHE A 84 8.46 -11.01 -5.09
CA PHE A 84 8.33 -11.79 -6.33
C PHE A 84 8.17 -13.30 -6.13
N LEU A 85 8.39 -13.83 -4.93
CA LEU A 85 8.03 -15.22 -4.62
C LEU A 85 6.51 -15.46 -4.65
N THR A 86 5.68 -14.42 -4.47
CA THR A 86 4.22 -14.55 -4.58
C THR A 86 3.76 -14.82 -6.01
N LEU A 87 4.57 -14.48 -7.03
CA LEU A 87 4.27 -14.80 -8.43
C LEU A 87 4.17 -16.32 -8.68
N LEU A 88 4.73 -17.14 -7.79
CA LEU A 88 4.70 -18.61 -7.89
C LEU A 88 3.42 -19.23 -7.34
N VAL A 89 2.54 -18.43 -6.71
CA VAL A 89 1.35 -18.92 -6.01
C VAL A 89 0.11 -18.28 -6.65
N PRO A 90 -0.95 -19.03 -6.97
CA PRO A 90 -2.23 -18.48 -7.43
C PRO A 90 -2.83 -17.47 -6.43
N ASN A 91 -3.65 -16.52 -6.91
CA ASN A 91 -4.07 -15.38 -6.08
C ASN A 91 -5.13 -15.77 -5.02
N GLU A 92 -5.91 -16.80 -5.27
CA GLU A 92 -6.83 -17.44 -4.33
C GLU A 92 -6.10 -18.08 -3.13
N TYR A 93 -4.77 -18.28 -3.23
CA TYR A 93 -3.89 -18.72 -2.13
C TYR A 93 -2.94 -17.61 -1.63
N MET A 94 -3.14 -16.35 -2.04
CA MET A 94 -2.27 -15.23 -1.65
C MET A 94 -2.11 -15.06 -0.13
N PRO A 95 -3.17 -15.23 0.72
CA PRO A 95 -3.00 -15.14 2.17
C PRO A 95 -1.99 -16.16 2.72
N ALA A 96 -1.97 -17.37 2.16
CA ALA A 96 -1.00 -18.40 2.51
C ALA A 96 0.42 -18.05 2.04
N ALA A 97 0.55 -17.46 0.84
CA ALA A 97 1.84 -16.96 0.34
C ALA A 97 2.42 -15.87 1.24
N LEU A 98 1.58 -14.93 1.70
CA LEU A 98 1.98 -13.87 2.62
C LEU A 98 2.36 -14.43 4.01
N MET A 99 1.63 -15.42 4.53
CA MET A 99 2.01 -16.13 5.76
C MET A 99 3.37 -16.81 5.61
N PHE A 100 3.60 -17.49 4.49
CA PHE A 100 4.90 -18.09 4.18
C PHE A 100 6.00 -17.03 4.13
N LEU A 101 5.76 -15.88 3.49
CA LEU A 101 6.72 -14.78 3.45
C LEU A 101 7.04 -14.23 4.85
N CYS A 102 6.05 -14.08 5.74
CA CYS A 102 6.30 -13.68 7.13
C CYS A 102 7.24 -14.65 7.86
N CYS A 103 6.99 -15.96 7.72
CA CYS A 103 7.86 -17.02 8.29
C CYS A 103 9.26 -17.01 7.67
N LEU A 104 9.35 -16.89 6.35
CA LEU A 104 10.63 -16.81 5.62
C LEU A 104 11.43 -15.57 6.05
N LYS A 105 10.80 -14.40 6.12
CA LYS A 105 11.44 -13.15 6.53
C LYS A 105 11.91 -13.25 7.98
N SER A 106 11.12 -13.81 8.90
CA SER A 106 11.56 -14.09 10.28
C SER A 106 12.82 -14.97 10.32
N GLY A 107 12.86 -16.04 9.51
CA GLY A 107 14.05 -16.87 9.32
C GLY A 107 15.26 -16.08 8.80
N LEU A 108 15.07 -15.24 7.78
CA LEU A 108 16.12 -14.41 7.19
C LEU A 108 16.63 -13.34 8.16
N ILE A 109 15.77 -12.79 9.02
CA ILE A 109 16.16 -11.87 10.10
C ILE A 109 17.11 -12.59 11.06
N GLY A 110 16.77 -13.80 11.51
CA GLY A 110 17.65 -14.60 12.36
C GLY A 110 18.96 -14.98 11.67
N LEU A 111 18.91 -15.38 10.40
CA LEU A 111 20.08 -15.73 9.61
C LEU A 111 21.03 -14.52 9.44
N SER A 112 20.51 -13.35 9.08
CA SER A 112 21.29 -12.13 8.90
C SER A 112 22.00 -11.72 10.20
N PHE A 113 21.28 -11.75 11.32
CA PHE A 113 21.84 -11.45 12.64
C PHE A 113 22.91 -12.47 13.03
N SER A 114 22.74 -13.75 12.71
CA SER A 114 23.74 -14.78 13.01
C SER A 114 25.08 -14.55 12.28
N PHE A 115 25.04 -14.05 11.03
CA PHE A 115 26.25 -13.67 10.30
C PHE A 115 26.94 -12.47 10.92
N PHE A 116 26.18 -11.44 11.29
CA PHE A 116 26.67 -10.27 12.01
C PHE A 116 27.28 -10.66 13.37
N TYR A 117 26.56 -11.43 14.18
CA TYR A 117 26.98 -11.93 15.50
C TYR A 117 28.32 -12.65 15.39
N ARG A 118 28.41 -13.64 14.48
CA ARG A 118 29.63 -14.42 14.30
C ARG A 118 30.81 -13.53 13.94
N ARG A 119 30.60 -12.53 13.08
CA ARG A 119 31.68 -11.61 12.70
C ARG A 119 32.17 -10.81 13.89
N ARG A 120 31.25 -10.26 14.68
CA ARG A 120 31.56 -9.38 15.80
C ARG A 120 32.18 -10.12 16.98
N PHE A 121 31.69 -11.32 17.25
CA PHE A 121 32.00 -12.08 18.46
C PHE A 121 32.89 -13.31 18.19
N GLY A 122 33.14 -13.67 16.93
CA GLY A 122 34.04 -14.78 16.58
C GLY A 122 33.51 -16.18 16.93
N SER A 123 32.27 -16.30 17.42
CA SER A 123 31.65 -17.57 17.79
C SER A 123 30.34 -17.80 17.04
N ALA A 124 30.09 -19.06 16.69
CA ALA A 124 28.84 -19.52 16.06
C ALA A 124 28.34 -20.75 16.83
N GLY A 125 28.04 -20.54 18.12
CA GLY A 125 27.52 -21.56 19.02
C GLY A 125 26.18 -21.13 19.62
N PHE A 126 25.87 -21.65 20.79
CA PHE A 126 24.63 -21.39 21.53
C PHE A 126 24.18 -19.91 21.52
N SER A 127 25.03 -18.99 21.98
CA SER A 127 24.68 -17.56 22.05
C SER A 127 24.32 -16.95 20.69
N CYS A 128 24.95 -17.42 19.62
CA CYS A 128 24.63 -16.95 18.27
C CYS A 128 23.19 -17.31 17.92
N VAL A 129 22.76 -18.55 18.18
CA VAL A 129 21.38 -19.01 17.93
C VAL A 129 20.40 -18.27 18.84
N LEU A 130 20.70 -18.17 20.14
CA LEU A 130 19.85 -17.50 21.12
C LEU A 130 19.54 -16.05 20.75
N PHE A 131 20.57 -15.24 20.46
CA PHE A 131 20.35 -13.82 20.15
C PHE A 131 19.80 -13.59 18.74
N SER A 132 20.06 -14.50 17.80
CA SER A 132 19.39 -14.47 16.48
C SER A 132 17.89 -14.72 16.63
N LEU A 133 17.51 -15.68 17.47
CA LEU A 133 16.12 -15.97 17.79
C LEU A 133 15.43 -14.77 18.46
N CYS A 134 16.07 -14.16 19.45
CA CYS A 134 15.58 -12.97 20.15
C CYS A 134 15.28 -11.79 19.20
N TYR A 135 16.16 -11.56 18.22
CA TYR A 135 15.97 -10.49 17.24
C TYR A 135 14.87 -10.83 16.22
N ALA A 136 14.85 -12.07 15.73
CA ALA A 136 13.92 -12.56 14.72
C ALA A 136 12.47 -12.68 15.21
N LEU A 137 12.24 -12.92 16.51
CA LEU A 137 10.92 -12.97 17.13
C LEU A 137 10.71 -11.81 18.12
N SER A 138 11.31 -10.66 17.83
CA SER A 138 11.03 -9.44 18.59
C SER A 138 9.57 -9.02 18.42
N SER A 139 9.03 -8.27 19.38
CA SER A 139 7.65 -7.80 19.34
C SER A 139 7.34 -6.96 18.10
N TYR A 140 8.35 -6.28 17.55
CA TYR A 140 8.22 -5.57 16.27
C TYR A 140 7.81 -6.50 15.12
N VAL A 141 8.42 -7.69 15.04
CA VAL A 141 8.14 -8.67 13.97
C VAL A 141 6.72 -9.19 14.08
N ALA A 142 6.20 -9.40 15.30
CA ALA A 142 4.83 -9.85 15.50
C ALA A 142 3.80 -8.74 15.25
N ALA A 143 4.03 -7.52 15.76
CA ALA A 143 3.07 -6.42 15.65
C ALA A 143 2.95 -5.88 14.22
N TYR A 144 4.06 -5.87 13.48
CA TYR A 144 4.15 -5.31 12.14
C TYR A 144 4.36 -6.37 11.06
N SER A 145 4.03 -7.65 11.33
CA SER A 145 4.01 -8.68 10.27
C SER A 145 2.99 -8.35 9.17
N LEU A 146 1.88 -7.69 9.54
CA LEU A 146 0.90 -7.13 8.61
C LEU A 146 1.50 -6.04 7.69
N CYS A 147 2.51 -5.30 8.14
CA CYS A 147 3.32 -4.39 7.32
C CYS A 147 4.56 -5.12 6.78
N ILE A 148 4.34 -6.18 5.99
CA ILE A 148 5.36 -7.16 5.62
C ILE A 148 6.61 -6.57 4.93
N MET A 149 6.48 -5.44 4.25
CA MET A 149 7.59 -4.75 3.58
C MET A 149 8.61 -4.19 4.60
N TRP A 150 8.21 -3.85 5.82
CA TRP A 150 9.11 -3.32 6.84
C TRP A 150 10.05 -4.36 7.44
N LEU A 151 9.67 -5.64 7.40
CA LEU A 151 10.51 -6.74 7.89
C LEU A 151 11.83 -6.85 7.12
N ASP A 152 11.88 -6.35 5.88
CA ASP A 152 13.11 -6.33 5.07
C ASP A 152 14.19 -5.46 5.73
N GLY A 153 13.80 -4.38 6.40
CA GLY A 153 14.74 -3.54 7.15
C GLY A 153 15.48 -4.34 8.23
N LEU A 154 14.80 -5.26 8.91
CA LEU A 154 15.39 -6.10 9.95
C LEU A 154 16.35 -7.15 9.36
N ILE A 155 16.11 -7.63 8.14
CA ILE A 155 17.02 -8.52 7.39
C ILE A 155 18.28 -7.76 6.98
N TYR A 156 18.13 -6.56 6.42
CA TYR A 156 19.25 -5.83 5.84
C TYR A 156 20.09 -5.11 6.90
N LEU A 157 19.53 -4.66 8.03
CA LEU A 157 20.29 -3.93 9.05
C LEU A 157 21.56 -4.68 9.52
N PRO A 158 21.51 -5.95 9.96
CA PRO A 158 22.72 -6.67 10.37
C PRO A 158 23.73 -6.83 9.21
N LEU A 159 23.25 -6.99 7.97
CA LEU A 159 24.10 -7.14 6.78
C LEU A 159 24.77 -5.82 6.38
N ILE A 160 24.07 -4.69 6.52
CA ILE A 160 24.59 -3.34 6.28
C ILE A 160 25.70 -3.05 7.30
N LEU A 161 25.46 -3.30 8.59
CA LEU A 161 26.48 -3.10 9.63
C LEU A 161 27.69 -4.03 9.44
N LEU A 162 27.45 -5.29 9.06
CA LEU A 162 28.52 -6.23 8.68
C LEU A 162 29.34 -5.72 7.48
N SER A 163 28.68 -5.11 6.50
CA SER A 163 29.33 -4.56 5.30
C SER A 163 30.09 -3.28 5.60
N LEU A 164 29.58 -2.48 6.53
CA LEU A 164 30.24 -1.28 7.05
C LEU A 164 31.54 -1.65 7.78
N ASP A 165 31.53 -2.67 8.64
CA ASP A 165 32.74 -3.20 9.28
C ASP A 165 33.80 -3.61 8.22
N ARG A 166 33.38 -4.26 7.13
CA ARG A 166 34.29 -4.61 6.02
C ARG A 166 34.85 -3.39 5.31
N ALA A 167 34.05 -2.34 5.13
CA ALA A 167 34.49 -1.10 4.50
C ALA A 167 35.54 -0.38 5.37
N ILE A 168 35.35 -0.38 6.69
CA ILE A 168 36.30 0.16 7.68
C ILE A 168 37.63 -0.61 7.63
N GLU A 169 37.59 -1.94 7.54
CA GLU A 169 38.77 -2.82 7.42
C GLU A 169 39.50 -2.74 6.06
N ARG A 170 39.18 -1.76 5.20
CA ARG A 170 39.77 -1.55 3.85
C ARG A 170 39.51 -2.69 2.85
N ARG A 171 38.49 -3.52 3.06
CA ARG A 171 38.10 -4.60 2.13
C ARG A 171 37.17 -4.16 0.99
N GLY A 172 37.03 -2.85 0.81
CA GLY A 172 36.18 -2.20 -0.20
C GLY A 172 34.74 -1.96 0.28
N SER A 173 34.09 -0.94 -0.29
CA SER A 173 32.72 -0.53 0.05
C SER A 173 31.64 -1.17 -0.83
N GLY A 174 32.01 -2.03 -1.79
CA GLY A 174 31.04 -2.60 -2.74
C GLY A 174 29.93 -3.43 -2.09
N ALA A 175 30.26 -4.20 -1.04
CA ALA A 175 29.25 -4.93 -0.26
C ALA A 175 28.28 -3.99 0.46
N LEU A 176 28.78 -2.85 0.97
CA LEU A 176 27.95 -1.84 1.62
C LEU A 176 27.04 -1.12 0.62
N THR A 177 27.56 -0.79 -0.57
CA THR A 177 26.74 -0.25 -1.66
C THR A 177 25.65 -1.24 -2.04
N LEU A 178 25.99 -2.52 -2.25
CA LEU A 178 25.00 -3.53 -2.63
C LEU A 178 23.91 -3.70 -1.58
N THR A 179 24.27 -3.86 -0.30
CA THR A 179 23.27 -4.06 0.76
C THR A 179 22.40 -2.83 0.98
N LEU A 180 22.95 -1.61 0.84
CA LEU A 180 22.15 -0.38 0.85
C LEU A 180 21.23 -0.29 -0.38
N THR A 181 21.73 -0.60 -1.58
CA THR A 181 20.91 -0.59 -2.81
C THR A 181 19.73 -1.54 -2.70
N VAL A 182 19.95 -2.77 -2.25
CA VAL A 182 18.85 -3.75 -2.09
C VAL A 182 17.89 -3.30 -0.99
N CYS A 183 18.39 -2.78 0.14
CA CYS A 183 17.54 -2.24 1.20
C CYS A 183 16.65 -1.09 0.69
N PHE A 184 17.22 -0.13 -0.06
CA PHE A 184 16.46 0.97 -0.67
C PHE A 184 15.42 0.48 -1.67
N LEU A 185 15.75 -0.52 -2.48
CA LEU A 185 14.81 -1.10 -3.42
C LEU A 185 13.65 -1.83 -2.71
N SER A 186 13.95 -2.55 -1.64
CA SER A 186 12.96 -3.33 -0.88
C SER A 186 12.05 -2.48 -0.01
N THR A 187 12.59 -1.44 0.62
CA THR A 187 11.84 -0.61 1.58
C THR A 187 12.53 0.75 1.75
N TRP A 188 12.30 1.66 0.80
CA TRP A 188 12.99 2.95 0.80
C TRP A 188 12.69 3.79 2.05
N TYR A 189 11.46 3.71 2.57
CA TYR A 189 11.05 4.42 3.78
C TYR A 189 11.79 3.93 5.04
N ILE A 190 11.87 2.61 5.27
CA ILE A 190 12.66 2.05 6.40
C ILE A 190 14.18 2.24 6.17
N SER A 191 14.63 2.28 4.91
CA SER A 191 16.03 2.52 4.57
C SER A 191 16.53 3.87 5.04
N TYR A 192 15.68 4.91 5.01
CA TYR A 192 16.00 6.22 5.60
C TYR A 192 16.34 6.09 7.10
N MET A 193 15.51 5.37 7.87
CA MET A 193 15.73 5.12 9.29
C MET A 193 17.01 4.30 9.54
N ILE A 194 17.25 3.26 8.74
CA ILE A 194 18.49 2.46 8.83
C ILE A 194 19.72 3.32 8.54
N GLY A 195 19.65 4.23 7.56
CA GLY A 195 20.72 5.16 7.23
C GLY A 195 21.08 6.06 8.41
N GLY A 196 20.07 6.66 9.05
CA GLY A 196 20.23 7.45 10.28
C GLY A 196 20.86 6.65 11.42
N PHE A 197 20.38 5.42 11.65
CA PHE A 197 20.96 4.54 12.67
C PHE A 197 22.39 4.11 12.34
N CYS A 198 22.76 3.88 11.08
CA CYS A 198 24.14 3.59 10.69
C CYS A 198 25.10 4.73 11.06
N LEU A 199 24.65 5.99 10.96
CA LEU A 199 25.41 7.15 11.43
C LEU A 199 25.57 7.12 12.95
N LEU A 200 24.48 6.94 13.70
CA LEU A 200 24.51 6.84 15.16
C LEU A 200 25.39 5.67 15.63
N TRP A 201 25.34 4.54 14.93
CA TRP A 201 26.14 3.36 15.17
C TRP A 201 27.64 3.64 14.99
N LEU A 202 28.03 4.36 13.93
CA LEU A 202 29.43 4.76 13.72
C LEU A 202 29.93 5.69 14.83
N LEU A 203 29.13 6.67 15.23
CA LEU A 203 29.46 7.57 16.33
C LEU A 203 29.62 6.81 17.63
N CYS A 204 28.70 5.89 17.93
CA CYS A 204 28.80 4.99 19.08
C CYS A 204 30.06 4.12 19.01
N ALA A 205 30.34 3.46 17.89
CA ALA A 205 31.53 2.62 17.71
C ALA A 205 32.84 3.42 17.91
N ALA A 206 32.89 4.66 17.43
CA ALA A 206 34.02 5.55 17.65
C ALA A 206 34.12 5.98 19.13
N ALA A 207 33.00 6.36 19.75
CA ALA A 207 32.92 6.70 21.17
C ALA A 207 33.31 5.52 22.08
N ARG A 208 33.03 4.28 21.68
CA ARG A 208 33.44 3.03 22.35
C ARG A 208 34.93 2.71 22.20
N GLY A 209 35.61 3.33 21.23
CA GLY A 209 37.00 3.05 20.88
C GLY A 209 37.18 1.84 19.96
N ASP A 210 36.09 1.33 19.39
CA ASP A 210 36.13 0.26 18.40
C ASP A 210 36.65 0.79 17.04
N ILE A 211 36.55 2.11 16.83
CA ILE A 211 37.13 2.86 15.72
C ILE A 211 38.04 3.96 16.31
N PRO A 212 39.30 4.11 15.87
CA PRO A 212 40.21 5.13 16.40
C PRO A 212 39.75 6.57 16.08
N LEU A 213 39.76 7.45 17.10
CA LEU A 213 39.29 8.86 17.06
C LEU A 213 40.39 9.92 16.89
N ARG A 214 41.64 9.67 17.34
CA ARG A 214 42.77 10.62 17.26
C ARG A 214 44.11 9.92 16.97
N ALA A 215 45.05 10.68 16.40
CA ALA A 215 46.20 10.22 15.62
C ALA A 215 47.42 9.75 16.44
N GLY A 216 48.02 8.65 15.97
CA GLY A 216 49.45 8.34 16.07
C GLY A 216 50.00 8.04 14.66
N LYS A 217 51.28 8.35 14.42
CA LYS A 217 51.99 8.55 13.12
C LYS A 217 51.38 7.85 11.87
N ALA A 218 51.06 8.70 10.89
CA ALA A 218 50.83 8.51 9.44
C ALA A 218 49.81 7.48 8.89
N ALA A 219 49.49 6.36 9.56
CA ALA A 219 48.60 5.33 8.98
C ALA A 219 47.16 5.32 9.55
N ALA A 220 46.93 5.95 10.70
CA ALA A 220 45.70 5.81 11.51
C ALA A 220 44.73 7.01 11.46
N LYS A 221 45.05 8.09 10.74
CA LYS A 221 44.18 9.29 10.56
C LYS A 221 42.88 9.04 9.77
N LEU A 222 42.61 7.81 9.34
CA LEU A 222 41.64 7.48 8.28
C LEU A 222 40.56 6.47 8.73
N GLY A 223 40.22 6.41 10.02
CA GLY A 223 39.21 5.48 10.57
C GLY A 223 37.78 5.99 10.40
N LEU A 224 37.36 6.91 11.27
CA LEU A 224 35.99 7.46 11.29
C LEU A 224 35.64 8.26 10.03
N ALA A 225 36.49 9.21 9.62
CA ALA A 225 36.25 9.99 8.40
C ALA A 225 36.12 9.11 7.14
N ARG A 226 36.86 7.99 7.09
CA ARG A 226 36.73 7.00 6.01
C ARG A 226 35.48 6.16 6.15
N ALA A 227 35.09 5.78 7.36
CA ALA A 227 33.84 5.06 7.62
C ALA A 227 32.64 5.91 7.19
N LEU A 228 32.63 7.19 7.56
CA LEU A 228 31.65 8.18 7.11
C LEU A 228 31.69 8.36 5.59
N GLY A 229 32.87 8.54 4.99
CA GLY A 229 33.00 8.64 3.55
C GLY A 229 32.56 7.38 2.80
N ALA A 230 32.76 6.18 3.37
CA ALA A 230 32.27 4.94 2.82
C ALA A 230 30.75 4.81 2.94
N LEU A 231 30.18 5.17 4.10
CA LEU A 231 28.73 5.16 4.32
C LEU A 231 28.03 6.16 3.38
N ILE A 232 28.43 7.42 3.41
CA ILE A 232 27.86 8.48 2.57
C ILE A 232 28.05 8.15 1.08
N GLY A 233 29.27 7.77 0.68
CA GLY A 233 29.55 7.42 -0.72
C GLY A 233 28.79 6.20 -1.21
N SER A 234 28.59 5.18 -0.37
CA SER A 234 27.78 4.01 -0.70
C SER A 234 26.29 4.34 -0.73
N ALA A 235 25.78 5.16 0.20
CA ALA A 235 24.40 5.61 0.23
C ALA A 235 24.05 6.47 -1.00
N LEU A 236 24.91 7.42 -1.39
CA LEU A 236 24.72 8.23 -2.60
C LEU A 236 24.67 7.37 -3.86
N ILE A 237 25.58 6.39 -3.99
CA ILE A 237 25.54 5.47 -5.13
C ILE A 237 24.27 4.62 -5.10
N ALA A 238 23.86 4.14 -3.92
CA ALA A 238 22.62 3.38 -3.78
C ALA A 238 21.40 4.20 -4.23
N LEU A 239 21.28 5.45 -3.79
CA LEU A 239 20.21 6.38 -4.20
C LEU A 239 20.21 6.64 -5.70
N LEU A 240 21.39 6.80 -6.32
CA LEU A 240 21.45 6.99 -7.78
C LEU A 240 21.04 5.71 -8.53
N LEU A 241 21.48 4.54 -8.08
CA LEU A 241 21.12 3.26 -8.69
C LEU A 241 19.63 2.96 -8.58
N THR A 242 18.99 3.31 -7.47
CA THR A 242 17.55 3.07 -7.24
C THR A 242 16.67 4.24 -7.69
N SER A 243 17.25 5.29 -8.29
CA SER A 243 16.49 6.46 -8.75
C SER A 243 15.32 6.16 -9.69
N PRO A 244 15.37 5.15 -10.60
CA PRO A 244 14.22 4.81 -11.44
C PRO A 244 12.98 4.38 -10.66
N VAL A 245 13.15 3.99 -9.39
CA VAL A 245 12.05 3.62 -8.51
C VAL A 245 11.69 4.80 -7.62
N TRP A 246 12.60 5.29 -6.77
CA TRP A 246 12.20 6.26 -5.74
C TRP A 246 11.93 7.67 -6.29
N LEU A 247 12.58 8.11 -7.38
CA LEU A 247 12.40 9.49 -7.87
C LEU A 247 11.01 9.69 -8.50
N PRO A 248 10.55 8.83 -9.42
CA PRO A 248 9.18 8.93 -9.91
C PRO A 248 8.14 8.78 -8.79
N SER A 249 8.35 7.85 -7.84
CA SER A 249 7.46 7.71 -6.68
C SER A 249 7.41 8.98 -5.84
N PHE A 250 8.56 9.59 -5.57
CA PHE A 250 8.63 10.82 -4.81
C PHE A 250 7.88 11.94 -5.53
N LEU A 251 8.03 12.09 -6.84
CA LEU A 251 7.30 13.10 -7.61
C LEU A 251 5.78 12.83 -7.66
N ALA A 252 5.37 11.57 -7.82
CA ALA A 252 3.97 11.16 -7.81
C ALA A 252 3.28 11.44 -6.45
N MET A 253 4.01 11.30 -5.34
CA MET A 253 3.48 11.66 -4.02
C MET A 253 3.29 13.18 -3.83
N PHE A 254 4.07 14.01 -4.51
CA PHE A 254 3.88 15.48 -4.48
C PHE A 254 2.74 15.94 -5.38
N SER A 255 2.45 15.23 -6.49
CA SER A 255 1.33 15.56 -7.38
C SER A 255 -0.02 15.18 -6.79
N GLY A 256 -0.12 14.12 -5.98
CA GLY A 256 -1.31 13.79 -5.16
C GLY A 256 -1.59 14.76 -4.01
N LYS A 257 -1.06 16.00 -4.09
CA LYS A 257 -1.12 17.13 -3.14
C LYS A 257 -1.22 16.71 -1.66
N LEU A 258 -0.04 16.43 -1.10
CA LEU A 258 0.34 16.33 0.32
C LEU A 258 -0.12 17.49 1.26
N SER A 259 -1.14 18.29 0.89
CA SER A 259 -1.48 19.56 1.56
C SER A 259 -2.53 19.46 2.67
N ASP A 260 -3.41 18.46 2.68
CA ASP A 260 -4.59 18.56 3.54
C ASP A 260 -4.54 17.57 4.72
N ALA A 261 -4.35 18.17 5.91
CA ALA A 261 -4.32 17.56 7.24
C ALA A 261 -3.09 16.67 7.56
N THR A 262 -1.92 17.28 7.76
CA THR A 262 -0.98 16.68 8.71
C THR A 262 -1.54 16.87 10.11
N ALA A 263 -2.03 15.79 10.73
CA ALA A 263 -2.22 15.78 12.17
C ALA A 263 -0.89 16.19 12.81
N ASP A 264 -0.88 17.30 13.54
CA ASP A 264 0.29 17.71 14.27
C ASP A 264 0.42 16.86 15.53
N TYR A 265 1.66 16.64 15.99
CA TYR A 265 1.84 15.97 17.29
C TYR A 265 1.14 16.82 18.38
N PRO A 266 0.27 16.21 19.19
CA PRO A 266 -0.56 16.95 20.14
C PRO A 266 0.24 17.53 21.33
N SER A 267 1.45 17.01 21.57
CA SER A 267 2.27 17.32 22.73
C SER A 267 3.77 17.20 22.43
N LEU A 268 4.60 17.79 23.30
CA LEU A 268 6.07 17.62 23.26
C LEU A 268 6.48 16.17 23.60
N VAL A 269 5.69 15.52 24.45
CA VAL A 269 5.94 14.18 24.98
C VAL A 269 4.89 13.23 24.44
N ASN A 270 5.33 12.16 23.76
CA ASN A 270 4.45 11.19 23.11
C ASN A 270 4.01 10.04 24.02
N LEU A 271 4.79 9.77 25.06
CA LEU A 271 4.71 8.53 25.85
C LEU A 271 4.59 8.85 27.34
N ASP A 272 3.93 7.95 28.07
CA ASP A 272 3.87 7.93 29.53
C ASP A 272 4.73 6.78 30.10
N PHE A 273 4.67 6.59 31.42
CA PHE A 273 5.42 5.53 32.10
C PHE A 273 4.96 4.10 31.73
N SER A 274 3.83 3.91 31.05
CA SER A 274 3.42 2.60 30.54
C SER A 274 4.38 2.07 29.48
N PHE A 275 5.17 2.95 28.82
CA PHE A 275 6.26 2.58 27.93
C PHE A 275 7.20 1.53 28.54
N PHE A 276 7.50 1.62 29.85
CA PHE A 276 8.41 0.67 30.49
C PHE A 276 7.87 -0.76 30.55
N ARG A 277 6.56 -0.96 30.38
CA ARG A 277 5.98 -2.29 30.23
C ARG A 277 6.49 -2.98 28.97
N GLN A 278 6.82 -2.25 27.90
CA GLN A 278 7.35 -2.79 26.65
C GLN A 278 8.75 -3.44 26.78
N PHE A 279 9.34 -3.49 27.98
CA PHE A 279 10.51 -4.34 28.30
C PHE A 279 10.14 -5.75 28.79
N LEU A 280 8.85 -6.05 28.95
CA LEU A 280 8.29 -7.31 29.41
C LEU A 280 7.60 -8.06 28.25
N PRO A 281 7.48 -9.40 28.32
CA PRO A 281 6.73 -10.18 27.33
C PRO A 281 5.22 -9.90 27.41
N GLY A 282 4.52 -10.17 26.30
CA GLY A 282 3.06 -10.22 26.22
C GLY A 282 2.38 -8.86 26.30
N GLN A 283 3.03 -7.79 25.85
CA GLN A 283 2.49 -6.43 25.90
C GLN A 283 1.96 -6.01 24.52
N TYR A 284 0.70 -6.35 24.24
CA TYR A 284 -0.04 -5.71 23.14
C TYR A 284 -0.66 -4.40 23.64
N SER A 285 -0.53 -3.33 22.85
CA SER A 285 -1.13 -2.02 23.16
C SER A 285 -2.20 -1.64 22.14
N SER A 286 -1.78 -1.37 20.91
CA SER A 286 -2.60 -1.25 19.71
C SER A 286 -1.65 -1.24 18.51
N ILE A 287 -2.17 -1.04 17.29
CA ILE A 287 -1.39 -0.68 16.10
C ILE A 287 -1.84 0.67 15.49
N THR A 288 -2.82 1.34 16.11
CA THR A 288 -3.28 2.67 15.72
C THR A 288 -2.34 3.76 16.26
N SER A 289 -2.66 5.03 16.01
CA SER A 289 -1.85 6.19 16.40
C SER A 289 -1.48 6.30 17.89
N SER A 290 -2.23 5.63 18.78
CA SER A 290 -1.96 5.61 20.23
C SER A 290 -1.10 4.42 20.69
N ALA A 291 -0.61 3.58 19.77
CA ALA A 291 0.17 2.40 20.11
C ALA A 291 1.51 2.75 20.79
N LEU A 292 1.92 1.89 21.73
CA LEU A 292 3.25 1.94 22.33
C LEU A 292 4.27 1.26 21.40
N PRO A 293 5.54 1.69 21.41
CA PRO A 293 6.57 1.11 20.54
C PRO A 293 6.87 -0.36 20.88
N TYR A 294 6.83 -1.23 19.88
CA TYR A 294 7.16 -2.64 20.03
C TYR A 294 8.66 -2.89 19.83
N PHE A 295 9.39 -3.16 20.92
CA PHE A 295 10.83 -3.44 20.86
C PHE A 295 11.31 -4.62 21.72
N PHE A 296 10.45 -5.23 22.54
CA PHE A 296 10.83 -6.39 23.36
C PHE A 296 11.42 -7.52 22.52
N SER A 297 12.52 -8.12 22.97
CA SER A 297 13.26 -9.18 22.26
C SER A 297 13.63 -10.34 23.20
N GLY A 298 12.81 -10.59 24.23
CA GLY A 298 13.03 -11.65 25.22
C GLY A 298 13.58 -11.12 26.55
N THR A 299 13.14 -11.71 27.66
CA THR A 299 13.55 -11.32 29.02
C THR A 299 15.05 -11.50 29.22
N VAL A 300 15.63 -12.53 28.58
CA VAL A 300 17.08 -12.74 28.58
C VAL A 300 17.84 -11.54 27.98
N VAL A 301 17.30 -10.90 26.95
CA VAL A 301 17.89 -9.69 26.35
C VAL A 301 17.76 -8.52 27.33
N THR A 302 16.56 -8.27 27.86
CA THR A 302 16.31 -7.17 28.82
C THR A 302 17.26 -7.27 30.02
N LEU A 303 17.35 -8.44 30.66
CA LEU A 303 18.18 -8.65 31.85
C LEU A 303 19.67 -8.53 31.55
N LEU A 304 20.15 -9.11 30.45
CA LEU A 304 21.57 -9.04 30.08
C LEU A 304 21.99 -7.65 29.62
N ALA A 305 21.11 -6.94 28.89
CA ALA A 305 21.35 -5.55 28.50
C ALA A 305 21.41 -4.63 29.73
N ALA A 306 20.55 -4.84 30.73
CA ALA A 306 20.63 -4.13 32.01
C ALA A 306 21.92 -4.49 32.77
N ALA A 307 22.24 -5.78 32.90
CA ALA A 307 23.43 -6.27 33.60
C ALA A 307 24.72 -5.72 32.99
N TYR A 308 24.77 -5.53 31.66
CA TYR A 308 25.91 -4.96 30.93
C TYR A 308 26.50 -3.71 31.59
N PHE A 309 25.65 -2.81 32.09
CA PHE A 309 26.09 -1.54 32.67
C PHE A 309 26.76 -1.69 34.04
N PHE A 310 26.55 -2.82 34.71
CA PHE A 310 27.12 -3.13 36.03
C PHE A 310 28.32 -4.10 35.95
N LEU A 311 28.57 -4.70 34.78
CA LEU A 311 29.69 -5.62 34.60
C LEU A 311 31.04 -4.88 34.60
N ARG A 312 31.85 -5.14 35.63
CA ARG A 312 33.23 -4.63 35.74
C ARG A 312 34.15 -5.08 34.59
N GLY A 313 33.84 -6.19 33.94
CA GLY A 313 34.56 -6.67 32.76
C GLY A 313 34.35 -5.82 31.51
N VAL A 314 33.41 -4.87 31.53
CA VAL A 314 33.16 -3.93 30.42
C VAL A 314 33.73 -2.55 30.77
N PRO A 315 34.65 -2.01 29.95
CA PRO A 315 35.19 -0.66 30.15
C PRO A 315 34.09 0.40 30.26
N ALA A 316 34.24 1.36 31.17
CA ALA A 316 33.26 2.43 31.39
C ALA A 316 32.92 3.20 30.10
N ARG A 317 33.93 3.46 29.26
CA ARG A 317 33.77 4.08 27.94
C ARG A 317 32.76 3.35 27.05
N ARG A 318 32.79 2.01 27.03
CA ARG A 318 31.85 1.20 26.23
C ARG A 318 30.44 1.26 26.80
N ARG A 319 30.33 1.18 28.14
CA ARG A 319 29.07 1.30 28.87
C ARG A 319 28.40 2.65 28.61
N ILE A 320 29.13 3.76 28.77
CA ILE A 320 28.60 5.11 28.53
C ILE A 320 28.14 5.29 27.09
N ALA A 321 28.95 4.87 26.11
CA ALA A 321 28.60 5.04 24.70
C ALA A 321 27.38 4.18 24.28
N SER A 322 27.31 2.92 24.72
CA SER A 322 26.11 2.09 24.48
C SER A 322 24.87 2.65 25.19
N GLY A 323 25.04 3.14 26.42
CA GLY A 323 23.96 3.77 27.18
C GLY A 323 23.44 5.04 26.51
N ALA A 324 24.33 5.88 25.98
CA ALA A 324 23.96 7.08 25.23
C ALA A 324 23.19 6.76 23.94
N LEU A 325 23.60 5.72 23.19
CA LEU A 325 22.86 5.27 22.01
C LEU A 325 21.45 4.79 22.37
N ILE A 326 21.33 3.93 23.38
CA ILE A 326 20.03 3.41 23.85
C ILE A 326 19.15 4.54 24.37
N ALA A 327 19.70 5.46 25.17
CA ALA A 327 18.98 6.61 25.69
C ALA A 327 18.48 7.52 24.56
N LEU A 328 19.30 7.77 23.53
CA LEU A 328 18.88 8.57 22.38
C LEU A 328 17.72 7.93 21.61
N LEU A 329 17.72 6.60 21.42
CA LEU A 329 16.62 5.89 20.78
C LEU A 329 15.34 5.93 21.60
N ILE A 330 15.44 5.77 22.93
CA ILE A 330 14.29 5.91 23.84
C ILE A 330 13.75 7.35 23.83
N LEU A 331 14.64 8.34 23.95
CA LEU A 331 14.26 9.76 23.86
C LEU A 331 13.64 10.10 22.51
N SER A 332 14.06 9.43 21.43
CA SER A 332 13.47 9.62 20.11
C SER A 332 11.99 9.25 20.08
N MET A 333 11.61 8.17 20.78
CA MET A 333 10.21 7.75 20.89
C MET A 333 9.44 8.64 21.88
N TRP A 334 10.12 9.10 22.92
CA TRP A 334 9.50 9.89 24.00
C TRP A 334 9.19 11.33 23.59
N LEU A 335 10.04 11.95 22.77
CA LEU A 335 9.96 13.37 22.40
C LEU A 335 9.49 13.54 20.95
N SER A 336 8.38 14.25 20.74
CA SER A 336 7.81 14.48 19.41
C SER A 336 8.77 15.10 18.38
N PRO A 337 9.66 16.06 18.72
CA PRO A 337 10.59 16.61 17.72
C PRO A 337 11.59 15.58 17.19
N LEU A 338 12.01 14.64 18.04
CA LEU A 338 12.92 13.59 17.62
C LEU A 338 12.18 12.50 16.84
N ASP A 339 10.97 12.16 17.25
CA ASP A 339 10.13 11.20 16.53
C ASP A 339 9.81 11.66 15.10
N ARG A 340 9.54 12.97 14.94
CA ARG A 340 9.36 13.62 13.62
C ARG A 340 10.55 13.40 12.69
N VAL A 341 11.78 13.49 13.19
CA VAL A 341 13.00 13.30 12.37
C VAL A 341 13.03 11.89 11.77
N TRP A 342 12.60 10.87 12.50
CA TRP A 342 12.55 9.49 12.00
C TRP A 342 11.46 9.27 10.95
N HIS A 343 10.39 10.07 10.97
CA HIS A 343 9.24 9.98 10.06
C HIS A 343 9.22 11.07 8.98
N LEU A 344 10.41 11.50 8.51
CA LEU A 344 10.55 12.54 7.46
C LEU A 344 9.80 13.84 7.78
N PHE A 345 9.77 14.23 9.05
CA PHE A 345 9.10 15.41 9.58
C PHE A 345 7.57 15.41 9.42
N LYS A 346 6.96 14.23 9.28
CA LYS A 346 5.51 14.04 9.24
C LYS A 346 5.06 13.17 10.42
N TYR A 347 3.86 13.41 10.93
CA TYR A 347 3.24 12.52 11.90
C TYR A 347 2.80 11.23 11.20
N PRO A 348 3.21 10.04 11.66
CA PRO A 348 2.78 8.79 11.06
C PRO A 348 1.29 8.55 11.33
N ASN A 349 0.51 8.37 10.27
CA ASN A 349 -0.84 7.81 10.42
C ASN A 349 -0.73 6.32 10.73
N TRP A 350 -1.16 5.92 11.93
CA TRP A 350 -1.07 4.56 12.47
C TRP A 350 0.36 3.99 12.46
N PHE A 351 0.53 2.86 13.15
CA PHE A 351 1.81 2.15 13.26
C PHE A 351 2.96 3.08 13.70
N PRO A 352 2.85 3.75 14.86
CA PRO A 352 3.87 4.70 15.31
C PRO A 352 5.21 4.01 15.62
N TYR A 353 6.28 4.80 15.65
CA TYR A 353 7.63 4.31 16.00
C TYR A 353 8.13 3.18 15.09
N ARG A 354 7.99 3.33 13.77
CA ARG A 354 8.40 2.34 12.75
C ARG A 354 9.90 2.00 12.79
N TYR A 355 10.70 2.79 13.52
CA TYR A 355 12.11 2.52 13.79
C TYR A 355 12.38 1.73 15.09
N ALA A 356 11.35 1.24 15.80
CA ALA A 356 11.53 0.60 17.11
C ALA A 356 12.41 -0.65 17.09
N PHE A 357 12.49 -1.35 15.96
CA PHE A 357 13.43 -2.47 15.78
C PHE A 357 14.91 -2.06 15.91
N LEU A 358 15.26 -0.77 15.74
CA LEU A 358 16.62 -0.26 15.96
C LEU A 358 16.99 -0.31 17.45
N LEU A 359 16.01 -0.06 18.34
CA LEU A 359 16.18 -0.25 19.78
C LEU A 359 16.30 -1.74 20.12
N SER A 360 15.46 -2.60 19.53
CA SER A 360 15.61 -4.07 19.66
C SER A 360 17.02 -4.52 19.30
N PHE A 361 17.53 -4.10 18.14
CA PHE A 361 18.89 -4.43 17.71
C PHE A 361 19.96 -3.96 18.70
N ALA A 362 19.88 -2.72 19.18
CA ALA A 362 20.83 -2.17 20.15
C ALA A 362 20.82 -2.93 21.49
N LEU A 363 19.64 -3.33 21.96
CA LEU A 363 19.47 -4.15 23.17
C LEU A 363 20.01 -5.56 22.97
N VAL A 364 19.65 -6.25 21.87
CA VAL A 364 20.18 -7.60 21.55
C VAL A 364 21.71 -7.57 21.43
N PHE A 365 22.28 -6.55 20.78
CA PHE A 365 23.73 -6.38 20.68
C PHE A 365 24.39 -6.22 22.05
N THR A 366 23.83 -5.36 22.91
CA THR A 366 24.37 -5.08 24.24
C THR A 366 24.25 -6.31 25.16
N ALA A 367 23.13 -7.03 25.10
CA ALA A 367 22.93 -8.31 25.77
C ALA A 367 23.94 -9.38 25.31
N ALA A 368 24.21 -9.46 24.01
CA ALA A 368 25.23 -10.35 23.45
C ALA A 368 26.64 -10.04 23.98
N GLU A 369 26.99 -8.76 24.18
CA GLU A 369 28.26 -8.40 24.81
C GLU A 369 28.34 -8.87 26.27
N ALA A 370 27.28 -8.65 27.06
CA ALA A 370 27.21 -9.11 28.44
C ALA A 370 27.30 -10.64 28.55
N ALA A 371 26.62 -11.35 27.65
CA ALA A 371 26.62 -12.80 27.59
C ALA A 371 28.02 -13.39 27.43
N ARG A 372 28.95 -12.72 26.73
CA ARG A 372 30.34 -13.21 26.60
C ARG A 372 31.07 -13.31 27.94
N ILE A 373 30.68 -12.49 28.92
CA ILE A 373 31.29 -12.46 30.25
C ILE A 373 30.56 -13.44 31.19
N ILE A 374 29.23 -13.53 31.05
CA ILE A 374 28.37 -14.30 31.96
C ILE A 374 28.28 -15.77 31.53
N PHE A 375 28.02 -16.06 30.26
CA PHE A 375 27.70 -17.41 29.79
C PHE A 375 28.85 -18.43 29.90
N PRO A 376 30.14 -18.07 29.80
CA PRO A 376 31.21 -19.03 30.06
C PRO A 376 31.17 -19.65 31.47
N LYS A 377 30.43 -19.04 32.41
CA LYS A 377 30.24 -19.52 33.78
C LYS A 377 28.97 -20.39 33.94
N LEU A 378 28.15 -20.55 32.90
CA LEU A 378 26.93 -21.34 32.98
C LEU A 378 27.25 -22.84 32.99
N PRO A 379 26.50 -23.65 33.78
CA PRO A 379 26.63 -25.11 33.73
C PRO A 379 26.17 -25.65 32.37
N ARG A 380 26.69 -26.81 31.97
CA ARG A 380 26.49 -27.38 30.62
C ARG A 380 25.01 -27.52 30.21
N LEU A 381 24.12 -27.84 31.15
CA LEU A 381 22.68 -28.01 30.90
C LEU A 381 21.89 -26.68 30.88
N ALA A 382 22.46 -25.58 31.40
CA ALA A 382 21.74 -24.30 31.44
C ALA A 382 21.59 -23.65 30.05
N ALA A 383 22.52 -23.92 29.12
CA ALA A 383 22.43 -23.40 27.76
C ALA A 383 21.16 -23.92 27.03
N PRO A 384 20.98 -25.23 26.78
CA PRO A 384 19.79 -25.72 26.08
C PRO A 384 18.48 -25.34 26.79
N ALA A 385 18.44 -25.38 28.13
CA ALA A 385 17.28 -24.95 28.90
C ALA A 385 16.95 -23.46 28.67
N LEU A 386 17.95 -22.57 28.70
CA LEU A 386 17.76 -21.14 28.45
C LEU A 386 17.22 -20.87 27.04
N LEU A 387 17.72 -21.57 26.02
CA LEU A 387 17.19 -21.43 24.66
C LEU A 387 15.76 -21.95 24.54
N ALA A 388 15.43 -23.08 25.16
CA ALA A 388 14.06 -23.61 25.14
C ALA A 388 13.08 -22.65 25.85
N LEU A 389 13.45 -22.13 27.03
CA LEU A 389 12.65 -21.16 27.77
C LEU A 389 12.48 -19.84 26.99
N THR A 390 13.57 -19.34 26.37
CA THR A 390 13.52 -18.12 25.55
C THR A 390 12.66 -18.34 24.30
N ALA A 391 12.76 -19.51 23.66
CA ALA A 391 11.93 -19.85 22.51
C ALA A 391 10.44 -19.90 22.88
N ALA A 392 10.10 -20.54 24.01
CA ALA A 392 8.73 -20.58 24.50
C ALA A 392 8.18 -19.19 24.87
N GLU A 393 8.99 -18.35 25.53
CA GLU A 393 8.62 -16.97 25.86
C GLU A 393 8.36 -16.13 24.61
N LEU A 394 9.26 -16.19 23.62
CA LEU A 394 9.12 -15.42 22.39
C LEU A 394 7.92 -15.89 21.56
N ALA A 395 7.67 -17.20 21.50
CA ALA A 395 6.47 -17.75 20.86
C ALA A 395 5.18 -17.28 21.56
N LEU A 396 5.15 -17.32 22.90
CA LEU A 396 4.02 -16.80 23.67
C LEU A 396 3.83 -15.29 23.47
N ASN A 397 4.93 -14.53 23.43
CA ASN A 397 4.89 -13.09 23.16
C ASN A 397 4.30 -12.79 21.78
N CYS A 398 4.75 -13.48 20.73
CA CYS A 398 4.18 -13.37 19.39
C CYS A 398 2.68 -13.73 19.39
N LEU A 399 2.31 -14.84 20.05
CA LEU A 399 0.92 -15.26 20.15
C LEU A 399 0.02 -14.20 20.82
N VAL A 400 0.48 -13.58 21.91
CA VAL A 400 -0.27 -12.52 22.60
C VAL A 400 -0.43 -11.29 21.71
N ILE A 401 0.62 -10.86 21.01
CA ILE A 401 0.56 -9.71 20.11
C ILE A 401 -0.38 -9.97 18.94
N LEU A 402 -0.25 -11.12 18.28
CA LEU A 402 -1.11 -11.48 17.14
C LEU A 402 -2.57 -11.68 17.55
N ARG A 403 -2.83 -12.24 18.75
CA ARG A 403 -4.20 -12.27 19.32
C ARG A 403 -4.72 -10.88 19.65
N GLY A 404 -3.84 -9.95 20.03
CA GLY A 404 -4.18 -8.54 20.19
C GLY A 404 -4.66 -7.94 18.87
N VAL A 405 -3.92 -8.17 17.78
CA VAL A 405 -4.33 -7.76 16.42
C VAL A 405 -5.66 -8.40 16.04
N ASP A 406 -5.82 -9.72 16.23
CA ASP A 406 -7.08 -10.44 15.99
C ASP A 406 -8.24 -9.85 16.79
N SER A 407 -8.01 -9.47 18.06
CA SER A 407 -9.06 -8.87 18.88
C SER A 407 -9.47 -7.48 18.43
N GLN A 408 -8.55 -6.71 17.82
CA GLN A 408 -8.80 -5.34 17.39
C GLN A 408 -9.37 -5.27 15.96
N PHE A 409 -8.91 -6.10 15.04
CA PHE A 409 -9.26 -6.01 13.60
C PHE A 409 -9.93 -7.26 13.03
N ARG A 410 -9.86 -8.39 13.74
CA ARG A 410 -10.27 -9.74 13.27
C ARG A 410 -9.48 -10.20 12.06
N TYR A 411 -9.01 -11.44 12.11
CA TYR A 411 -8.49 -12.11 10.93
C TYR A 411 -9.63 -12.64 10.05
N GLU A 412 -9.51 -12.48 8.73
CA GLU A 412 -10.51 -12.97 7.76
C GLU A 412 -10.53 -14.51 7.66
N SER A 413 -11.61 -15.05 7.12
CA SER A 413 -11.75 -16.46 6.75
C SER A 413 -11.03 -16.77 5.42
N PHE A 414 -10.32 -17.89 5.37
CA PHE A 414 -9.67 -18.38 4.16
C PHE A 414 -10.69 -18.94 3.19
N SER A 415 -11.70 -19.68 3.69
CA SER A 415 -12.77 -20.21 2.85
C SER A 415 -13.56 -19.10 2.15
N ASP A 416 -13.88 -18.01 2.87
CA ASP A 416 -14.58 -16.85 2.30
C ASP A 416 -13.69 -16.13 1.28
N TYR A 417 -12.41 -15.89 1.61
CA TYR A 417 -11.45 -15.30 0.67
C TYR A 417 -11.32 -16.15 -0.61
N TYR A 418 -11.24 -17.47 -0.47
CA TYR A 418 -11.08 -18.39 -1.60
C TYR A 418 -12.32 -18.39 -2.50
N ALA A 419 -13.53 -18.44 -1.91
CA ALA A 419 -14.79 -18.39 -2.64
C ALA A 419 -14.94 -17.06 -3.38
N TYR A 420 -14.75 -15.94 -2.67
CA TYR A 420 -14.79 -14.59 -3.24
C TYR A 420 -13.84 -14.45 -4.44
N TYR A 421 -12.58 -14.88 -4.27
CA TYR A 421 -11.58 -14.74 -5.31
C TYR A 421 -11.90 -15.61 -6.53
N THR A 422 -12.32 -16.86 -6.31
CA THR A 422 -12.59 -17.81 -7.40
C THR A 422 -13.78 -17.35 -8.24
N ALA A 423 -14.88 -16.94 -7.60
CA ALA A 423 -16.07 -16.44 -8.31
C ALA A 423 -15.75 -15.17 -9.12
N ASN A 424 -15.10 -14.18 -8.51
CA ASN A 424 -14.76 -12.94 -9.21
C ASN A 424 -13.76 -13.16 -10.35
N ALA A 425 -12.74 -14.02 -10.16
CA ALA A 425 -11.78 -14.32 -11.22
C ALA A 425 -12.44 -14.95 -12.44
N ALA A 426 -13.36 -15.91 -12.23
CA ALA A 426 -14.11 -16.53 -13.32
C ALA A 426 -14.96 -15.50 -14.10
N LEU A 427 -15.64 -14.59 -13.40
CA LEU A 427 -16.42 -13.53 -14.05
C LEU A 427 -15.53 -12.50 -14.78
N VAL A 428 -14.33 -12.22 -14.29
CA VAL A 428 -13.37 -11.34 -14.97
C VAL A 428 -12.85 -12.00 -16.26
N ASP A 429 -12.58 -13.30 -16.24
CA ASP A 429 -12.18 -14.07 -17.44
C ASP A 429 -13.30 -14.07 -18.51
N GLU A 430 -14.57 -14.17 -18.09
CA GLU A 430 -15.73 -14.04 -18.96
C GLU A 430 -15.88 -12.61 -19.52
N ALA A 431 -15.65 -11.59 -18.70
CA ALA A 431 -15.66 -10.20 -19.15
C ALA A 431 -14.58 -9.92 -20.21
N GLU A 432 -13.38 -10.48 -20.04
CA GLU A 432 -12.30 -10.38 -21.02
C GLU A 432 -12.69 -11.06 -22.33
N SER A 433 -13.29 -12.24 -22.26
CA SER A 433 -13.77 -12.98 -23.41
C SER A 433 -14.88 -12.22 -24.17
N ALA A 434 -15.84 -11.61 -23.46
CA ALA A 434 -16.92 -10.82 -24.03
C ALA A 434 -16.42 -9.51 -24.69
N SER A 435 -15.29 -8.97 -24.23
CA SER A 435 -14.74 -7.71 -24.74
C SER A 435 -14.29 -7.76 -26.20
N GLY A 436 -13.95 -8.95 -26.72
CA GLY A 436 -13.40 -9.14 -28.07
C GLY A 436 -12.00 -8.53 -28.25
N GLY A 437 -11.28 -8.22 -27.17
CA GLY A 437 -9.92 -7.68 -27.18
C GLY A 437 -9.80 -6.16 -27.30
N GLY A 438 -10.92 -5.43 -27.32
CA GLY A 438 -10.92 -3.97 -27.21
C GLY A 438 -10.69 -3.49 -25.77
N PHE A 439 -10.28 -2.24 -25.57
CA PHE A 439 -10.23 -1.67 -24.21
C PHE A 439 -11.64 -1.51 -23.65
N TYR A 440 -11.85 -1.97 -22.42
CA TYR A 440 -13.09 -1.84 -21.68
C TYR A 440 -12.79 -1.74 -20.19
N ARG A 441 -13.75 -1.25 -19.41
CA ARG A 441 -13.67 -1.26 -17.95
C ARG A 441 -14.73 -2.17 -17.34
N VAL A 442 -14.42 -2.63 -16.13
CA VAL A 442 -15.31 -3.42 -15.30
C VAL A 442 -15.64 -2.65 -14.02
N GLY A 443 -16.92 -2.60 -13.70
CA GLY A 443 -17.45 -2.15 -12.42
C GLY A 443 -17.76 -3.33 -11.49
N ALA A 444 -17.73 -3.09 -10.19
CA ALA A 444 -18.12 -4.08 -9.19
C ALA A 444 -18.95 -3.39 -8.10
N THR A 445 -20.16 -3.87 -7.85
CA THR A 445 -21.06 -3.27 -6.83
C THR A 445 -20.74 -3.71 -5.41
N GLU A 446 -19.81 -4.66 -5.25
CA GLU A 446 -19.24 -5.09 -3.98
C GLU A 446 -17.74 -5.40 -4.12
N ASP A 447 -16.98 -5.22 -3.03
CA ASP A 447 -15.52 -5.42 -3.00
C ASP A 447 -15.09 -5.90 -1.60
N ARG A 448 -14.11 -6.80 -1.54
CA ARG A 448 -13.53 -7.29 -0.27
C ARG A 448 -12.47 -6.34 0.30
N GLY A 449 -11.60 -5.75 -0.54
CA GLY A 449 -10.42 -5.02 -0.07
C GLY A 449 -10.16 -3.71 -0.82
N PHE A 450 -11.20 -3.09 -1.38
CA PHE A 450 -11.15 -1.75 -1.96
C PHE A 450 -10.18 -1.53 -3.13
N ASN A 451 -9.56 -2.58 -3.67
CA ASN A 451 -8.73 -2.55 -4.88
C ASN A 451 -8.94 -3.81 -5.73
N SER A 452 -10.18 -4.32 -5.82
CA SER A 452 -10.51 -5.43 -6.71
C SER A 452 -9.98 -5.27 -8.14
N PRO A 453 -10.03 -4.09 -8.79
CA PRO A 453 -9.45 -3.93 -10.11
C PRO A 453 -7.96 -4.30 -10.16
N LEU A 454 -7.18 -3.91 -9.15
CA LEU A 454 -5.76 -4.29 -9.04
C LEU A 454 -5.59 -5.79 -8.78
N SER A 455 -6.42 -6.35 -7.90
CA SER A 455 -6.38 -7.77 -7.52
C SER A 455 -6.58 -8.70 -8.72
N PHE A 456 -7.57 -8.40 -9.55
CA PHE A 456 -7.97 -9.22 -10.71
C PHE A 456 -7.37 -8.74 -12.04
N GLY A 457 -6.78 -7.55 -12.09
CA GLY A 457 -6.05 -7.05 -13.27
C GLY A 457 -6.91 -6.47 -14.38
N TYR A 458 -8.16 -6.09 -14.10
CA TYR A 458 -9.03 -5.41 -15.07
C TYR A 458 -8.98 -3.88 -14.91
N PRO A 459 -9.20 -3.09 -15.98
CA PRO A 459 -9.38 -1.65 -15.88
C PRO A 459 -10.65 -1.29 -15.10
N GLY A 460 -10.56 -0.47 -14.05
CA GLY A 460 -11.71 -0.19 -13.17
C GLY A 460 -11.62 1.14 -12.42
N VAL A 461 -12.68 1.44 -11.64
CA VAL A 461 -12.83 2.70 -10.88
C VAL A 461 -12.28 2.56 -9.45
N THR A 462 -12.67 1.49 -8.75
CA THR A 462 -12.39 1.30 -7.32
C THR A 462 -10.90 1.27 -7.02
N HIS A 463 -10.45 2.08 -6.06
CA HIS A 463 -9.07 2.12 -5.61
C HIS A 463 -8.92 2.75 -4.23
N TYR A 464 -8.07 2.17 -3.38
CA TYR A 464 -7.66 2.71 -2.10
C TYR A 464 -6.14 2.70 -1.97
N SER A 465 -5.54 3.88 -1.82
CA SER A 465 -4.14 3.95 -1.38
C SER A 465 -3.81 5.32 -0.81
N SER A 466 -2.79 5.40 0.02
CA SER A 466 -2.27 6.70 0.50
C SER A 466 -1.64 7.59 -0.58
N VAL A 467 -1.65 7.18 -1.86
CA VAL A 467 -1.09 7.90 -3.02
C VAL A 467 -2.17 8.09 -4.10
N TYR A 468 -3.39 8.45 -3.69
CA TYR A 468 -4.52 8.66 -4.60
C TYR A 468 -4.63 10.11 -5.11
N ASP A 469 -5.17 10.27 -6.32
CA ASP A 469 -5.37 11.57 -6.98
C ASP A 469 -6.63 12.25 -6.43
N LYS A 470 -6.47 13.44 -5.86
CA LYS A 470 -7.57 14.20 -5.22
C LYS A 470 -8.56 14.77 -6.23
N ASP A 471 -8.08 15.13 -7.42
CA ASP A 471 -8.87 15.84 -8.41
C ASP A 471 -9.85 14.85 -9.09
N VAL A 472 -9.40 13.62 -9.40
CA VAL A 472 -10.28 12.49 -9.77
C VAL A 472 -11.30 12.19 -8.68
N ASN A 473 -10.84 12.19 -7.44
CA ASN A 473 -11.68 11.92 -6.27
C ASN A 473 -12.85 12.92 -6.14
N ALA A 474 -12.55 14.21 -6.33
CA ALA A 474 -13.54 15.28 -6.28
C ALA A 474 -14.52 15.21 -7.46
N ALA A 475 -14.03 14.91 -8.66
CA ALA A 475 -14.87 14.75 -9.85
C ALA A 475 -15.88 13.59 -9.68
N LEU A 476 -15.41 12.41 -9.27
CA LEU A 476 -16.29 11.24 -9.05
C LEU A 476 -17.30 11.50 -7.91
N LYS A 477 -16.89 12.13 -6.81
CA LYS A 477 -17.80 12.57 -5.74
C LYS A 477 -18.91 13.48 -6.29
N SER A 478 -18.55 14.44 -7.15
CA SER A 478 -19.51 15.38 -7.73
C SER A 478 -20.55 14.69 -8.60
N LEU A 479 -20.20 13.56 -9.22
CA LEU A 479 -21.08 12.75 -10.03
C LEU A 479 -21.87 11.71 -9.23
N GLY A 480 -21.65 11.60 -7.91
CA GLY A 480 -22.48 10.78 -7.02
C GLY A 480 -21.84 9.46 -6.58
N PHE A 481 -20.56 9.21 -6.90
CA PHE A 481 -19.84 8.03 -6.42
C PHE A 481 -19.52 8.10 -4.92
N ALA A 482 -19.49 6.94 -4.28
CA ALA A 482 -19.06 6.77 -2.91
C ALA A 482 -17.56 7.06 -2.77
N GLN A 483 -17.23 7.78 -1.70
CA GLN A 483 -15.91 8.38 -1.59
C GLN A 483 -15.58 8.78 -0.15
N SER A 484 -14.32 8.54 0.21
CA SER A 484 -13.69 9.01 1.44
C SER A 484 -12.23 9.36 1.18
N TRP A 485 -11.62 10.15 2.08
CA TRP A 485 -10.29 10.80 1.99
C TRP A 485 -9.33 10.34 0.87
N MET A 486 -8.90 9.07 0.86
CA MET A 486 -7.89 8.51 -0.07
C MET A 486 -8.41 7.31 -0.88
N TRP A 487 -9.73 7.23 -1.02
CA TRP A 487 -10.47 6.09 -1.56
C TRP A 487 -11.56 6.57 -2.50
N THR A 488 -11.73 5.86 -3.62
CA THR A 488 -12.92 5.93 -4.45
C THR A 488 -13.45 4.51 -4.65
N ALA A 489 -14.76 4.34 -4.67
CA ALA A 489 -15.39 3.12 -5.16
C ALA A 489 -16.27 3.36 -6.37
N TYR A 490 -16.55 2.26 -7.06
CA TYR A 490 -17.58 2.19 -8.07
C TYR A 490 -19.01 2.39 -7.53
N TYR A 491 -19.21 2.30 -6.21
CA TYR A 491 -20.54 2.43 -5.61
C TYR A 491 -21.15 3.80 -5.90
N GLY A 492 -22.44 3.81 -6.20
CA GLY A 492 -23.17 5.00 -6.65
C GLY A 492 -23.05 5.29 -8.15
N SER A 493 -22.53 4.35 -8.93
CA SER A 493 -22.61 4.42 -10.38
C SER A 493 -24.07 4.41 -10.87
N THR A 494 -24.27 5.00 -12.04
CA THR A 494 -25.52 5.01 -12.80
C THR A 494 -25.22 4.60 -14.25
N PRO A 495 -26.23 4.23 -15.05
CA PRO A 495 -26.03 4.00 -16.48
C PRO A 495 -25.41 5.17 -17.24
N ALA A 496 -25.63 6.40 -16.78
CA ALA A 496 -25.00 7.59 -17.35
C ALA A 496 -23.49 7.66 -17.03
N THR A 497 -23.08 7.42 -15.78
CA THR A 497 -21.66 7.40 -15.43
C THR A 497 -20.95 6.18 -16.00
N ASP A 498 -21.61 5.03 -16.05
CA ASP A 498 -21.07 3.80 -16.62
C ASP A 498 -20.84 3.95 -18.12
N ALA A 499 -21.79 4.58 -18.82
CA ALA A 499 -21.62 4.98 -20.22
C ALA A 499 -20.39 5.89 -20.38
N LEU A 500 -20.32 6.99 -19.61
CA LEU A 500 -19.25 7.98 -19.68
C LEU A 500 -17.85 7.36 -19.44
N PHE A 501 -17.71 6.56 -18.38
CA PHE A 501 -16.43 5.98 -17.97
C PHE A 501 -16.03 4.71 -18.75
N GLY A 502 -16.85 4.28 -19.72
CA GLY A 502 -16.58 3.11 -20.54
C GLY A 502 -16.66 1.80 -19.76
N ILE A 503 -17.57 1.73 -18.78
CA ILE A 503 -17.86 0.54 -17.99
C ILE A 503 -18.75 -0.36 -18.84
N ARG A 504 -18.14 -1.38 -19.44
CA ARG A 504 -18.85 -2.33 -20.31
C ARG A 504 -19.42 -3.49 -19.54
N CYS A 505 -18.74 -3.94 -18.48
CA CYS A 505 -19.19 -5.07 -17.68
C CYS A 505 -19.34 -4.66 -16.22
N VAL A 506 -20.33 -5.21 -15.53
CA VAL A 506 -20.56 -4.97 -14.10
C VAL A 506 -20.75 -6.31 -13.39
N ILE A 507 -19.93 -6.56 -12.37
CA ILE A 507 -20.08 -7.71 -11.46
C ILE A 507 -20.96 -7.26 -10.29
N SER A 508 -22.03 -7.99 -10.02
CA SER A 508 -23.00 -7.60 -8.99
C SER A 508 -23.77 -8.78 -8.41
N ALA A 509 -23.99 -8.76 -7.10
CA ALA A 509 -24.94 -9.67 -6.42
C ALA A 509 -26.41 -9.23 -6.60
N SER A 510 -26.63 -7.94 -6.87
CA SER A 510 -27.96 -7.39 -7.15
C SER A 510 -28.24 -7.28 -8.65
N GLY A 511 -29.52 -7.35 -9.03
CA GLY A 511 -29.95 -7.09 -10.40
C GLY A 511 -29.54 -5.69 -10.87
N GLN A 512 -29.10 -5.59 -12.13
CA GLN A 512 -28.73 -4.34 -12.78
C GLN A 512 -29.74 -4.01 -13.89
N PRO A 513 -30.73 -3.13 -13.62
CA PRO A 513 -31.70 -2.73 -14.64
C PRO A 513 -31.02 -2.15 -15.87
N LEU A 514 -31.59 -2.41 -17.05
CA LEU A 514 -31.09 -2.02 -18.37
C LEU A 514 -29.82 -2.74 -18.85
N TYR A 515 -29.20 -3.60 -18.03
CA TYR A 515 -28.03 -4.39 -18.43
C TYR A 515 -28.41 -5.86 -18.65
N GLU A 516 -27.69 -6.52 -19.55
CA GLU A 516 -27.96 -7.90 -19.92
C GLU A 516 -27.07 -8.87 -19.11
N PRO A 517 -27.62 -9.86 -18.39
CA PRO A 517 -26.79 -10.84 -17.69
C PRO A 517 -26.10 -11.76 -18.69
N ILE A 518 -24.77 -11.90 -18.57
CA ILE A 518 -23.94 -12.71 -19.49
C ILE A 518 -23.34 -13.96 -18.83
N ALA A 519 -23.01 -13.91 -17.54
CA ALA A 519 -22.47 -15.05 -16.79
C ALA A 519 -22.86 -14.95 -15.30
N SER A 520 -22.79 -16.06 -14.56
CA SER A 520 -23.04 -16.06 -13.11
C SER A 520 -22.20 -17.12 -12.41
N GLU A 521 -21.66 -16.77 -11.26
CA GLU A 521 -20.82 -17.62 -10.41
C GLU A 521 -21.22 -17.35 -8.95
N ASP A 522 -21.60 -18.42 -8.23
CA ASP A 522 -22.18 -18.34 -6.88
C ASP A 522 -23.34 -17.32 -6.78
N GLU A 523 -23.22 -16.29 -5.94
CA GLU A 523 -24.21 -15.23 -5.75
C GLU A 523 -23.98 -14.01 -6.66
N LEU A 524 -22.94 -14.05 -7.51
CA LEU A 524 -22.55 -12.95 -8.39
C LEU A 524 -23.00 -13.20 -9.83
N THR A 525 -23.48 -12.14 -10.47
CA THR A 525 -23.78 -12.10 -11.90
C THR A 525 -22.95 -11.03 -12.59
N LEU A 526 -22.41 -11.38 -13.75
CA LEU A 526 -21.76 -10.46 -14.68
C LEU A 526 -22.82 -9.93 -15.66
N TYR A 527 -22.93 -8.61 -15.73
CA TYR A 527 -23.85 -7.89 -16.61
C TYR A 527 -23.08 -7.13 -17.70
N GLU A 528 -23.59 -7.11 -18.93
CA GLU A 528 -23.09 -6.27 -20.02
C GLU A 528 -23.94 -4.99 -20.15
N ASN A 529 -23.26 -3.85 -20.16
CA ASN A 529 -23.81 -2.52 -20.36
C ASN A 529 -23.81 -2.17 -21.86
N PRO A 530 -24.99 -2.02 -22.51
CA PRO A 530 -25.07 -1.69 -23.93
C PRO A 530 -24.76 -0.21 -24.24
N TYR A 531 -24.59 0.63 -23.22
CA TYR A 531 -24.41 2.08 -23.35
C TYR A 531 -22.94 2.53 -23.17
N SER A 532 -21.98 1.62 -23.09
CA SER A 532 -20.56 1.96 -22.84
C SER A 532 -19.95 2.80 -23.98
N LEU A 533 -19.41 3.98 -23.65
CA LEU A 533 -18.63 4.79 -24.59
C LEU A 533 -17.17 4.30 -24.69
N PRO A 534 -16.48 4.63 -25.80
CA PRO A 534 -15.03 4.46 -25.88
C PRO A 534 -14.30 5.34 -24.86
N LEU A 535 -13.05 4.99 -24.54
CA LEU A 535 -12.19 5.72 -23.58
C LEU A 535 -12.01 7.22 -23.91
N ALA A 536 -12.16 7.58 -25.18
CA ALA A 536 -12.16 8.96 -25.64
C ALA A 536 -13.12 9.12 -26.83
N PHE A 537 -13.71 10.31 -26.97
CA PHE A 537 -14.70 10.64 -27.98
C PHE A 537 -14.70 12.14 -28.30
N LEU A 538 -15.29 12.53 -29.44
CA LEU A 538 -15.52 13.94 -29.75
C LEU A 538 -16.78 14.43 -29.04
N ALA A 539 -16.68 15.59 -28.42
CA ALA A 539 -17.73 16.26 -27.67
C ALA A 539 -17.93 17.69 -28.17
N GLY A 540 -19.13 18.23 -27.95
CA GLY A 540 -19.47 19.62 -28.25
C GLY A 540 -18.73 20.60 -27.34
N ASP A 541 -18.74 20.34 -26.03
CA ASP A 541 -18.00 21.09 -25.02
C ASP A 541 -17.36 20.14 -23.99
N ALA A 542 -16.43 20.66 -23.17
CA ALA A 542 -15.83 19.95 -22.04
C ALA A 542 -15.80 20.90 -20.82
N PRO A 543 -16.80 20.83 -19.93
CA PRO A 543 -16.91 21.79 -18.84
C PRO A 543 -15.81 21.59 -17.79
N ASP A 544 -15.23 22.69 -17.31
CA ASP A 544 -14.26 22.70 -16.21
C ASP A 544 -14.91 22.43 -14.84
N SER A 545 -16.19 22.78 -14.69
CA SER A 545 -16.96 22.63 -13.45
C SER A 545 -18.45 22.51 -13.73
N LEU A 546 -19.17 21.85 -12.83
CA LEU A 546 -20.62 21.68 -12.88
C LEU A 546 -21.29 22.55 -11.81
N THR A 547 -22.48 23.07 -12.12
CA THR A 547 -23.18 24.07 -11.31
C THR A 547 -24.45 23.53 -10.66
N ALA A 548 -25.01 22.43 -11.16
CA ALA A 548 -26.20 21.83 -10.60
C ALA A 548 -26.02 21.33 -9.16
N SER A 549 -27.12 21.33 -8.40
CA SER A 549 -27.13 21.04 -6.96
C SER A 549 -26.94 19.56 -6.64
N SER A 550 -27.70 18.69 -7.30
CA SER A 550 -27.65 17.25 -7.04
C SER A 550 -26.66 16.54 -7.96
N PRO A 551 -26.10 15.39 -7.56
CA PRO A 551 -25.26 14.59 -8.44
C PRO A 551 -25.95 14.16 -9.75
N LEU A 552 -27.25 13.84 -9.70
CA LEU A 552 -28.02 13.38 -10.87
C LEU A 552 -28.25 14.50 -11.89
N GLU A 553 -28.58 15.71 -11.43
CA GLU A 553 -28.66 16.90 -12.30
C GLU A 553 -27.28 17.24 -12.88
N ARG A 554 -26.20 17.09 -12.11
CA ARG A 554 -24.83 17.28 -12.61
C ARG A 554 -24.47 16.27 -13.70
N GLN A 555 -24.98 15.04 -13.62
CA GLN A 555 -24.84 14.07 -14.71
C GLN A 555 -25.58 14.53 -15.98
N ASN A 556 -26.79 15.10 -15.87
CA ASN A 556 -27.49 15.72 -17.01
C ASN A 556 -26.71 16.90 -17.59
N GLU A 557 -26.26 17.84 -16.74
CA GLU A 557 -25.46 19.02 -17.15
C GLU A 557 -24.22 18.59 -17.94
N LEU A 558 -23.49 17.58 -17.43
CA LEU A 558 -22.30 17.05 -18.07
C LEU A 558 -22.62 16.37 -19.41
N LEU A 559 -23.58 15.45 -19.45
CA LEU A 559 -23.90 14.73 -20.70
C LEU A 559 -24.52 15.64 -21.75
N SER A 560 -25.28 16.65 -21.35
CA SER A 560 -25.79 17.69 -22.25
C SER A 560 -24.65 18.50 -22.87
N ALA A 561 -23.71 18.98 -22.05
CA ALA A 561 -22.53 19.71 -22.54
C ALA A 561 -21.68 18.87 -23.50
N LEU A 562 -21.47 17.59 -23.18
CA LEU A 562 -20.69 16.68 -24.01
C LEU A 562 -21.39 16.37 -25.34
N SER A 563 -22.67 15.95 -25.29
CA SER A 563 -23.41 15.47 -26.47
C SER A 563 -24.00 16.58 -27.32
N GLY A 564 -24.20 17.78 -26.77
CA GLY A 564 -24.95 18.87 -27.38
C GLY A 564 -26.47 18.67 -27.41
N LEU A 565 -26.98 17.65 -26.72
CA LEU A 565 -28.43 17.39 -26.62
C LEU A 565 -29.01 18.06 -25.37
N GLU A 566 -30.19 18.66 -25.51
CA GLU A 566 -30.89 19.35 -24.40
C GLU A 566 -31.86 18.44 -23.62
N THR A 567 -31.93 17.15 -23.95
CA THR A 567 -32.82 16.20 -23.28
C THR A 567 -32.18 15.66 -22.01
N ASP A 568 -32.86 15.83 -20.88
CA ASP A 568 -32.45 15.27 -19.60
C ASP A 568 -32.59 13.75 -19.56
N ILE A 569 -31.57 13.07 -19.01
CA ILE A 569 -31.56 11.61 -18.82
C ILE A 569 -32.21 11.25 -17.49
N PHE A 570 -31.95 12.04 -16.44
CA PHE A 570 -32.61 11.95 -15.15
C PHE A 570 -33.70 13.01 -15.05
N THR A 571 -34.95 12.59 -14.89
CA THR A 571 -36.08 13.50 -14.75
C THR A 571 -36.69 13.36 -13.35
N PRO A 572 -37.00 14.47 -12.66
CA PRO A 572 -37.62 14.41 -11.35
C PRO A 572 -38.95 13.65 -11.40
N ILE A 573 -39.14 12.73 -10.45
CA ILE A 573 -40.38 11.99 -10.27
C ILE A 573 -40.94 12.22 -8.87
N SER A 574 -42.27 12.34 -8.80
CA SER A 574 -42.97 12.48 -7.53
C SER A 574 -43.57 11.13 -7.10
N PRO A 575 -43.38 10.71 -5.84
CA PRO A 575 -44.09 9.55 -5.29
C PRO A 575 -45.61 9.81 -5.26
N VAL A 576 -46.38 8.74 -5.42
CA VAL A 576 -47.85 8.75 -5.34
C VAL A 576 -48.32 8.97 -3.91
N SER A 577 -47.58 8.45 -2.93
CA SER A 577 -47.79 8.76 -1.52
C SER A 577 -46.47 8.86 -0.77
N VAL A 578 -46.46 9.75 0.22
CA VAL A 578 -45.34 9.97 1.13
C VAL A 578 -45.84 9.86 2.55
N GLU A 579 -45.29 8.93 3.31
CA GLU A 579 -45.48 8.82 4.74
C GLU A 579 -44.17 9.20 5.44
N ARG A 580 -44.20 10.18 6.34
CA ARG A 580 -43.01 10.62 7.10
C ARG A 580 -43.26 10.48 8.59
N GLY A 581 -42.42 9.68 9.24
CA GLY A 581 -42.27 9.64 10.69
C GLY A 581 -41.07 10.47 11.15
N SER A 582 -40.83 10.50 12.46
CA SER A 582 -39.65 11.19 13.02
C SER A 582 -38.32 10.49 12.70
N SER A 583 -38.36 9.21 12.35
CA SER A 583 -37.17 8.37 12.10
C SER A 583 -37.20 7.62 10.77
N TYR A 584 -38.22 7.83 9.93
CA TYR A 584 -38.33 7.18 8.63
C TYR A 584 -39.10 8.04 7.63
N ALA A 585 -38.84 7.83 6.35
CA ALA A 585 -39.64 8.31 5.23
C ALA A 585 -39.96 7.13 4.31
N SER A 586 -41.24 6.88 4.07
CA SER A 586 -41.72 5.87 3.13
C SER A 586 -42.33 6.55 1.92
N LEU A 587 -41.79 6.23 0.74
CA LEU A 587 -42.18 6.78 -0.55
C LEU A 587 -42.78 5.65 -1.39
N THR A 588 -43.98 5.85 -1.91
CA THR A 588 -44.63 4.87 -2.78
C THR A 588 -44.65 5.37 -4.22
N PHE A 589 -44.14 4.58 -5.14
CA PHE A 589 -44.10 4.90 -6.57
C PHE A 589 -44.95 3.91 -7.36
N THR A 590 -45.57 4.40 -8.45
CA THR A 590 -46.12 3.55 -9.50
C THR A 590 -45.08 3.39 -10.59
N GLY A 591 -44.76 2.16 -10.93
CA GLY A 591 -43.72 1.85 -11.88
C GLY A 591 -44.08 2.20 -13.30
N THR A 592 -43.05 2.64 -14.01
CA THR A 592 -43.07 2.97 -15.45
C THR A 592 -42.19 2.00 -16.24
N GLY A 593 -41.60 0.98 -15.60
CA GLY A 593 -40.53 0.16 -16.18
C GLY A 593 -39.16 0.84 -16.20
N SER A 594 -39.04 2.06 -15.64
CA SER A 594 -37.78 2.81 -15.58
C SER A 594 -37.13 2.70 -14.19
N PRO A 595 -35.78 2.68 -14.13
CA PRO A 595 -35.05 2.76 -12.86
C PRO A 595 -35.27 4.10 -12.16
N ILE A 596 -35.36 4.05 -10.83
CA ILE A 596 -35.54 5.20 -9.94
C ILE A 596 -34.27 5.38 -9.11
N TYR A 597 -33.67 6.58 -9.15
CA TYR A 597 -32.47 6.94 -8.41
C TYR A 597 -32.71 8.09 -7.45
N ALA A 598 -31.89 8.18 -6.41
CA ALA A 598 -31.81 9.37 -5.56
C ALA A 598 -30.44 9.50 -4.87
N ASP A 599 -30.10 10.72 -4.45
CA ASP A 599 -28.90 10.98 -3.66
C ASP A 599 -29.13 10.63 -2.18
N MET A 600 -28.41 9.61 -1.70
CA MET A 600 -28.46 9.11 -0.32
C MET A 600 -27.20 9.51 0.47
N SER A 601 -26.52 10.58 0.08
CA SER A 601 -25.28 11.02 0.73
C SER A 601 -25.47 11.73 2.07
N ALA A 602 -26.72 11.96 2.50
CA ALA A 602 -27.01 12.70 3.72
C ALA A 602 -26.59 11.93 4.98
N TYR A 603 -25.86 12.60 5.88
CA TYR A 603 -25.34 12.00 7.13
C TYR A 603 -26.42 11.53 8.11
N CYS A 604 -27.66 11.99 7.96
CA CYS A 604 -28.78 11.60 8.81
C CYS A 604 -29.36 10.22 8.46
N LEU A 605 -28.97 9.62 7.34
CA LEU A 605 -29.53 8.34 6.88
C LEU A 605 -28.86 7.13 7.55
N ASP A 606 -29.63 6.05 7.69
CA ASP A 606 -29.19 4.81 8.35
C ASP A 606 -29.35 3.56 7.47
N SER A 607 -30.54 3.33 6.90
CA SER A 607 -30.83 2.11 6.14
C SER A 607 -31.93 2.31 5.10
N LEU A 608 -31.85 1.50 4.04
CA LEU A 608 -32.76 1.49 2.90
C LEU A 608 -33.49 0.14 2.82
N PHE A 609 -34.81 0.22 2.68
CA PHE A 609 -35.68 -0.94 2.45
C PHE A 609 -36.55 -0.72 1.21
N VAL A 610 -36.77 -1.78 0.45
CA VAL A 610 -37.63 -1.77 -0.74
C VAL A 610 -38.65 -2.88 -0.61
N SER A 611 -39.92 -2.53 -0.63
CA SER A 611 -41.04 -3.45 -0.38
C SER A 611 -40.93 -4.26 0.92
N GLY A 612 -40.25 -3.69 1.92
CA GLY A 612 -40.02 -4.33 3.24
C GLY A 612 -38.76 -5.19 3.32
N GLU A 613 -38.05 -5.40 2.21
CA GLU A 613 -36.76 -6.11 2.20
C GLU A 613 -35.60 -5.13 2.40
N PHE A 614 -34.60 -5.54 3.19
CA PHE A 614 -33.40 -4.74 3.41
C PHE A 614 -32.56 -4.72 2.14
N VAL A 615 -32.16 -3.52 1.71
CA VAL A 615 -31.30 -3.34 0.53
C VAL A 615 -29.90 -2.93 0.93
N SER A 616 -29.75 -1.90 1.77
CA SER A 616 -28.43 -1.39 2.13
C SER A 616 -28.44 -0.57 3.42
N TYR A 617 -27.29 -0.49 4.07
CA TYR A 617 -27.01 0.55 5.05
C TYR A 617 -26.69 1.86 4.32
N LEU A 618 -26.91 3.02 4.94
CA LEU A 618 -26.65 4.35 4.38
C LEU A 618 -25.77 5.22 5.31
N ASN A 619 -25.19 4.61 6.34
CA ASN A 619 -24.50 5.30 7.43
C ASN A 619 -22.96 5.23 7.33
N THR A 620 -22.42 4.66 6.26
CA THR A 620 -20.97 4.53 6.03
C THR A 620 -20.51 5.43 4.88
N ASP A 621 -19.21 5.68 4.74
CA ASP A 621 -18.72 6.48 3.61
C ASP A 621 -18.90 5.75 2.27
N GLU A 622 -18.96 4.41 2.29
CA GLU A 622 -19.19 3.55 1.14
C GLU A 622 -20.61 3.63 0.59
N THR A 623 -21.55 4.02 1.45
CA THR A 623 -22.98 4.02 1.13
C THR A 623 -23.55 5.43 1.00
N ARG A 624 -22.75 6.46 1.28
CA ARG A 624 -23.08 7.88 1.05
C ARG A 624 -22.80 8.26 -0.40
N SER A 625 -23.73 7.89 -1.27
CA SER A 625 -23.64 8.06 -2.71
C SER A 625 -25.04 8.17 -3.33
N VAL A 626 -25.12 8.21 -4.65
CA VAL A 626 -26.36 7.93 -5.39
C VAL A 626 -26.72 6.45 -5.21
N HIS A 627 -28.02 6.14 -5.14
CA HIS A 627 -28.52 4.75 -5.06
C HIS A 627 -29.63 4.51 -6.08
N LEU A 628 -29.65 3.30 -6.65
CA LEU A 628 -30.83 2.74 -7.30
C LEU A 628 -31.83 2.36 -6.20
N LEU A 629 -33.01 2.97 -6.20
CA LEU A 629 -34.04 2.71 -5.21
C LEU A 629 -34.95 1.54 -5.64
N ALA A 630 -35.37 1.52 -6.90
CA ALA A 630 -36.22 0.47 -7.45
C ALA A 630 -36.26 0.56 -8.98
N CYS A 631 -36.70 -0.51 -9.64
CA CYS A 631 -37.08 -0.51 -11.06
C CYS A 631 -38.40 -1.28 -11.26
N PRO A 632 -39.52 -0.79 -10.71
CA PRO A 632 -40.82 -1.47 -10.77
C PRO A 632 -41.34 -1.56 -12.21
N ALA A 633 -41.99 -2.68 -12.55
CA ALA A 633 -42.64 -2.86 -13.84
C ALA A 633 -43.79 -1.85 -14.05
N GLU A 634 -44.21 -1.64 -15.29
CA GLU A 634 -45.30 -0.71 -15.59
C GLU A 634 -46.59 -1.08 -14.82
N GLY A 635 -47.11 -0.13 -14.03
CA GLY A 635 -48.30 -0.31 -13.19
C GLY A 635 -48.06 -1.04 -11.87
N GLU A 636 -46.88 -1.59 -11.62
CA GLU A 636 -46.50 -2.16 -10.33
C GLU A 636 -46.34 -1.05 -9.29
N THR A 637 -46.68 -1.31 -8.03
CA THR A 637 -46.45 -0.34 -6.94
C THR A 637 -45.31 -0.81 -6.07
N VAL A 638 -44.33 0.06 -5.84
CA VAL A 638 -43.18 -0.21 -4.96
C VAL A 638 -43.15 0.80 -3.82
N THR A 639 -42.79 0.34 -2.62
CA THR A 639 -42.60 1.22 -1.46
C THR A 639 -41.14 1.21 -1.04
N VAL A 640 -40.52 2.38 -1.06
CA VAL A 640 -39.14 2.61 -0.62
C VAL A 640 -39.19 3.25 0.76
N THR A 641 -38.62 2.59 1.76
CA THR A 641 -38.54 3.09 3.14
C THR A 641 -37.10 3.42 3.48
N ILE A 642 -36.85 4.67 3.85
CA ILE A 642 -35.56 5.20 4.25
C ILE A 642 -35.62 5.49 5.74
N ASN A 643 -34.73 4.88 6.51
CA ASN A 643 -34.62 5.13 7.94
C ASN A 643 -33.54 6.18 8.21
N GLY A 644 -33.84 7.09 9.13
CA GLY A 644 -32.87 8.01 9.69
C GLY A 644 -32.15 7.43 10.90
N SER A 645 -31.02 8.03 11.24
CA SER A 645 -30.22 7.64 12.40
C SER A 645 -31.03 7.77 13.68
N ALA A 646 -30.84 6.83 14.60
CA ALA A 646 -31.53 6.83 15.90
C ALA A 646 -31.27 8.11 16.74
N ALA A 647 -30.17 8.82 16.47
CA ALA A 647 -29.77 10.02 17.20
C ALA A 647 -30.32 11.32 16.61
N ALA A 648 -30.42 11.43 15.28
CA ALA A 648 -30.80 12.66 14.59
C ALA A 648 -32.18 12.61 13.93
N GLY A 649 -32.82 11.44 13.86
CA GLY A 649 -34.03 11.25 13.05
C GLY A 649 -33.71 11.31 11.56
N ILE A 650 -34.72 11.57 10.73
CA ILE A 650 -34.56 11.77 9.28
C ILE A 650 -34.90 13.21 8.90
N ASP A 651 -33.95 13.88 8.26
CA ASP A 651 -34.12 15.19 7.63
C ASP A 651 -33.53 15.11 6.22
N TRP A 652 -34.25 14.38 5.36
CA TRP A 652 -33.85 14.10 3.99
C TRP A 652 -34.96 14.55 3.04
N GLU A 653 -34.61 15.46 2.13
CA GLU A 653 -35.50 16.11 1.17
C GLU A 653 -34.99 16.01 -0.28
N SER A 654 -34.06 15.08 -0.57
CA SER A 654 -33.59 14.94 -1.95
C SER A 654 -34.70 14.47 -2.88
N GLU A 655 -34.71 15.01 -4.09
CA GLU A 655 -35.58 14.55 -5.17
C GLU A 655 -35.21 13.12 -5.61
N CYS A 656 -36.23 12.40 -6.08
CA CYS A 656 -36.07 11.13 -6.76
C CYS A 656 -36.15 11.35 -8.27
N PHE A 657 -35.37 10.61 -9.04
CA PHE A 657 -35.28 10.77 -10.49
C PHE A 657 -35.56 9.46 -11.20
N GLY A 658 -36.37 9.50 -12.25
CA GLY A 658 -36.51 8.41 -13.21
C GLY A 658 -35.46 8.54 -14.32
N LEU A 659 -34.89 7.42 -14.74
CA LEU A 659 -33.96 7.40 -15.88
C LEU A 659 -34.70 7.15 -17.20
N ASP A 660 -34.49 8.03 -18.18
CA ASP A 660 -34.93 7.87 -19.57
C ASP A 660 -33.84 7.16 -20.40
N SER A 661 -34.09 5.88 -20.70
CA SER A 661 -33.14 5.03 -21.44
C SER A 661 -33.02 5.43 -22.92
N ALA A 662 -34.04 6.05 -23.50
CA ALA A 662 -34.00 6.52 -24.88
C ALA A 662 -33.15 7.80 -24.99
N ALA A 663 -33.27 8.71 -24.01
CA ALA A 663 -32.39 9.89 -23.91
C ALA A 663 -30.92 9.46 -23.72
N LEU A 664 -30.66 8.48 -22.85
CA LEU A 664 -29.32 7.91 -22.66
C LEU A 664 -28.77 7.32 -23.96
N ALA A 665 -29.55 6.48 -24.65
CA ALA A 665 -29.15 5.87 -25.92
C ALA A 665 -28.83 6.92 -27.00
N ALA A 666 -29.61 8.01 -27.07
CA ALA A 666 -29.37 9.11 -27.99
C ALA A 666 -28.04 9.84 -27.68
N ALA A 667 -27.78 10.14 -26.41
CA ALA A 667 -26.53 10.77 -25.98
C ALA A 667 -25.30 9.89 -26.28
N VAL A 668 -25.39 8.59 -26.00
CA VAL A 668 -24.30 7.63 -26.30
C VAL A 668 -24.05 7.52 -27.80
N SER A 669 -25.12 7.46 -28.60
CA SER A 669 -25.00 7.42 -30.07
C SER A 669 -24.32 8.68 -30.63
N ALA A 670 -24.61 9.86 -30.07
CA ALA A 670 -23.96 11.11 -30.47
C ALA A 670 -22.45 11.15 -30.14
N LEU A 671 -22.06 10.52 -29.04
CA LEU A 671 -20.68 10.50 -28.52
C LEU A 671 -19.85 9.30 -29.02
N GLY A 672 -20.46 8.23 -29.53
CA GLY A 672 -19.78 7.05 -30.09
C GLY A 672 -19.12 7.28 -31.46
N ASN A 673 -18.37 8.37 -31.61
CA ASN A 673 -18.02 8.97 -32.92
C ASN A 673 -16.52 8.89 -33.28
N VAL A 674 -15.73 8.08 -32.57
CA VAL A 674 -14.32 7.80 -32.88
C VAL A 674 -14.12 6.40 -33.46
N SER A 675 -12.99 6.17 -34.11
CA SER A 675 -12.63 4.89 -34.71
C SER A 675 -11.21 4.47 -34.38
N SER A 676 -10.93 3.16 -34.48
CA SER A 676 -9.60 2.59 -34.31
C SER A 676 -8.93 2.94 -32.97
N LEU A 677 -9.71 3.06 -31.89
CA LEU A 677 -9.17 3.27 -30.55
C LEU A 677 -8.44 2.01 -30.08
N THR A 678 -7.17 2.16 -29.73
CA THR A 678 -6.33 1.10 -29.19
C THR A 678 -5.60 1.58 -27.95
N VAL A 679 -5.43 0.66 -27.00
CA VAL A 679 -4.66 0.89 -25.76
C VAL A 679 -3.54 -0.14 -25.73
N ASP A 680 -2.31 0.32 -25.64
CA ASP A 680 -1.11 -0.52 -25.52
C ASP A 680 -0.23 -0.01 -24.37
N GLY A 681 -0.23 -0.76 -23.26
CA GLY A 681 0.36 -0.33 -22.00
C GLY A 681 -0.19 1.03 -21.57
N ALA A 682 0.69 2.01 -21.39
CA ALA A 682 0.32 3.37 -21.00
C ALA A 682 0.24 4.34 -22.21
N SER A 683 -0.10 3.82 -23.39
CA SER A 683 -0.34 4.59 -24.61
C SER A 683 -1.75 4.34 -25.14
N VAL A 684 -2.39 5.39 -25.64
CA VAL A 684 -3.70 5.34 -26.28
C VAL A 684 -3.58 5.97 -27.65
N SER A 685 -4.07 5.29 -28.68
CA SER A 685 -4.10 5.80 -30.05
C SER A 685 -5.50 5.70 -30.61
N LEU A 686 -5.96 6.72 -31.32
CA LEU A 686 -7.27 6.72 -31.96
C LEU A 686 -7.29 7.57 -33.23
N SER A 687 -8.31 7.39 -34.06
CA SER A 687 -8.58 8.24 -35.22
C SER A 687 -10.00 8.77 -35.17
N TYR A 688 -10.19 10.01 -35.62
CA TYR A 688 -11.51 10.61 -35.77
C TYR A 688 -11.63 11.33 -37.09
N THR A 689 -12.87 11.60 -37.48
CA THR A 689 -13.19 12.49 -38.60
C THR A 689 -14.35 13.39 -38.16
N SER A 690 -14.17 14.70 -38.31
CA SER A 690 -15.17 15.70 -37.93
C SER A 690 -15.33 16.76 -39.00
N ASP A 691 -16.57 17.19 -39.26
CA ASP A 691 -16.88 18.26 -40.20
C ASP A 691 -16.64 19.66 -39.61
N ALA A 692 -16.54 19.77 -38.28
CA ALA A 692 -16.31 21.02 -37.57
C ALA A 692 -15.28 20.83 -36.43
N PRO A 693 -14.63 21.91 -35.97
CA PRO A 693 -13.80 21.85 -34.77
C PRO A 693 -14.64 21.41 -33.57
N ALA A 694 -14.07 20.55 -32.74
CA ALA A 694 -14.69 19.97 -31.55
C ALA A 694 -13.68 19.86 -30.40
N LYS A 695 -14.11 19.31 -29.28
CA LYS A 695 -13.23 18.86 -28.19
C LYS A 695 -13.12 17.35 -28.24
N LEU A 696 -11.90 16.81 -28.21
CA LEU A 696 -11.70 15.40 -27.88
C LEU A 696 -11.65 15.29 -26.36
N VAL A 697 -12.58 14.54 -25.78
CA VAL A 697 -12.66 14.28 -24.35
C VAL A 697 -12.27 12.83 -24.10
N SER A 698 -11.52 12.58 -23.02
CA SER A 698 -11.22 11.23 -22.56
C SER A 698 -11.60 11.05 -21.10
N THR A 699 -11.77 9.81 -20.66
CA THR A 699 -11.91 9.47 -19.23
C THR A 699 -10.61 9.00 -18.60
N ILE A 700 -9.48 9.50 -19.14
CA ILE A 700 -8.15 9.26 -18.62
C ILE A 700 -7.84 10.36 -17.60
N PRO A 701 -7.52 10.01 -16.35
CA PRO A 701 -7.05 10.97 -15.35
C PRO A 701 -5.93 11.88 -15.86
N ALA A 702 -6.12 13.18 -15.68
CA ALA A 702 -5.18 14.24 -16.06
C ALA A 702 -4.02 14.30 -15.05
N GLU A 703 -3.08 13.36 -15.18
CA GLU A 703 -1.89 13.32 -14.33
C GLU A 703 -0.63 13.88 -15.01
N PRO A 704 0.32 14.45 -14.23
CA PRO A 704 1.64 14.76 -14.75
C PRO A 704 2.30 13.53 -15.36
N GLY A 705 2.69 13.61 -16.64
CA GLY A 705 3.36 12.51 -17.35
C GLY A 705 2.74 12.19 -18.70
N TRP A 706 1.47 12.53 -18.89
CA TRP A 706 0.81 12.44 -20.20
C TRP A 706 1.37 13.44 -21.21
N ARG A 707 1.44 13.01 -22.46
CA ARG A 707 1.79 13.83 -23.62
C ARG A 707 0.85 13.49 -24.75
N ALA A 708 0.29 14.52 -25.37
CA ALA A 708 -0.63 14.38 -26.48
C ALA A 708 0.03 14.78 -27.81
N TYR A 709 -0.36 14.06 -28.86
CA TYR A 709 0.09 14.29 -30.22
C TYR A 709 -1.11 14.21 -31.16
N VAL A 710 -1.21 15.17 -32.09
CA VAL A 710 -2.18 15.17 -33.20
C VAL A 710 -1.38 15.16 -34.49
N ASP A 711 -1.59 14.14 -35.33
CA ASP A 711 -0.82 13.88 -36.55
C ASP A 711 0.70 13.87 -36.34
N GLY A 712 1.14 13.38 -35.18
CA GLY A 712 2.54 13.33 -34.76
C GLY A 712 3.11 14.65 -34.22
N GLY A 713 2.37 15.76 -34.33
CA GLY A 713 2.70 17.05 -33.73
C GLY A 713 2.31 17.09 -32.25
N ARG A 714 3.20 17.54 -31.37
CA ARG A 714 2.90 17.65 -29.94
C ARG A 714 1.92 18.80 -29.70
N VAL A 715 0.87 18.55 -28.93
CA VAL A 715 -0.13 19.54 -28.50
C VAL A 715 -0.21 19.63 -26.98
N GLU A 716 -0.75 20.74 -26.47
CA GLU A 716 -1.08 20.87 -25.05
C GLU A 716 -2.44 20.22 -24.79
N ALA A 717 -2.56 19.57 -23.63
CA ALA A 717 -3.81 18.98 -23.16
C ALA A 717 -4.51 19.93 -22.19
N GLY A 718 -5.83 20.03 -22.32
CA GLY A 718 -6.70 20.62 -21.33
C GLY A 718 -7.24 19.57 -20.37
N GLU A 719 -8.17 20.00 -19.53
CA GLU A 719 -8.83 19.16 -18.53
C GLU A 719 -10.35 19.33 -18.63
N MET A 720 -11.10 18.31 -18.25
CA MET A 720 -12.54 18.33 -18.00
C MET A 720 -12.77 18.01 -16.52
N LEU A 721 -13.63 18.76 -15.85
CA LEU A 721 -13.85 18.69 -14.39
C LEU A 721 -12.58 18.85 -13.54
N GLY A 722 -11.51 19.44 -14.13
CA GLY A 722 -10.18 19.48 -13.53
C GLY A 722 -9.54 18.12 -13.28
N ALA A 723 -10.04 17.04 -13.91
CA ALA A 723 -9.65 15.67 -13.58
C ALA A 723 -9.35 14.79 -14.79
N PHE A 724 -9.89 15.07 -15.98
CA PHE A 724 -9.77 14.18 -17.14
C PHE A 724 -9.19 14.89 -18.37
N LEU A 725 -8.35 14.21 -19.16
CA LEU A 725 -7.65 14.84 -20.29
C LEU A 725 -8.60 15.24 -21.43
N THR A 726 -8.39 16.44 -21.97
CA THR A 726 -9.05 16.94 -23.18
C THR A 726 -8.04 17.48 -24.20
N LEU A 727 -8.41 17.47 -25.48
CA LEU A 727 -7.64 18.10 -26.56
C LEU A 727 -8.57 18.91 -27.46
N ASP A 728 -8.03 20.00 -28.03
CA ASP A 728 -8.67 20.64 -29.18
C ASP A 728 -8.60 19.69 -30.38
N ALA A 729 -9.75 19.46 -31.01
CA ALA A 729 -9.89 18.57 -32.17
C ALA A 729 -10.26 19.40 -33.41
N PRO A 730 -9.31 19.68 -34.32
CA PRO A 730 -9.61 20.38 -35.56
C PRO A 730 -10.58 19.61 -36.47
N ALA A 731 -11.26 20.34 -37.36
CA ALA A 731 -12.06 19.73 -38.42
C ALA A 731 -11.15 18.98 -39.41
N GLY A 732 -11.61 17.83 -39.89
CA GLY A 732 -10.86 16.93 -40.78
C GLY A 732 -10.68 15.54 -40.18
N SER A 733 -9.83 14.74 -40.83
CA SER A 733 -9.44 13.41 -40.36
C SER A 733 -8.07 13.49 -39.70
N HIS A 734 -7.99 13.07 -38.45
CA HIS A 734 -6.78 13.18 -37.65
C HIS A 734 -6.50 11.91 -36.86
N THR A 735 -5.22 11.66 -36.58
CA THR A 735 -4.78 10.62 -35.65
C THR A 735 -4.27 11.26 -34.37
N VAL A 736 -4.73 10.73 -33.24
CA VAL A 736 -4.36 11.19 -31.90
C VAL A 736 -3.60 10.10 -31.18
N GLU A 737 -2.51 10.49 -30.50
CA GLU A 737 -1.77 9.62 -29.60
C GLU A 737 -1.59 10.29 -28.24
N LEU A 738 -1.96 9.58 -27.18
CA LEU A 738 -1.68 9.92 -25.79
C LEU A 738 -0.63 8.95 -25.25
N ARG A 739 0.46 9.46 -24.68
CA ARG A 739 1.55 8.64 -24.15
C ARG A 739 1.91 9.07 -22.74
N TYR A 740 1.83 8.16 -21.79
CA TYR A 740 2.25 8.39 -20.43
C TYR A 740 3.73 8.07 -20.23
N THR A 741 4.45 8.93 -19.52
CA THR A 741 5.79 8.64 -19.00
C THR A 741 5.88 9.18 -17.59
N ALA A 742 6.17 8.30 -16.62
CA ALA A 742 6.24 8.70 -15.22
C ALA A 742 7.18 9.91 -15.02
N PRO A 743 6.74 10.96 -14.30
CA PRO A 743 7.55 12.14 -14.07
C PRO A 743 8.95 11.81 -13.52
N GLY A 744 9.98 12.43 -14.09
CA GLY A 744 11.37 12.21 -13.67
C GLY A 744 12.00 10.88 -14.13
N LEU A 745 11.25 9.97 -14.77
CA LEU A 745 11.79 8.67 -15.20
C LEU A 745 13.00 8.79 -16.15
N PRO A 746 12.99 9.61 -17.22
CA PRO A 746 14.17 9.74 -18.09
C PRO A 746 15.42 10.24 -17.35
N LEU A 747 15.26 11.21 -16.45
CA LEU A 747 16.35 11.73 -15.63
C LEU A 747 16.88 10.66 -14.68
N SER A 748 15.98 9.91 -14.03
CA SER A 748 16.35 8.84 -13.11
C SER A 748 17.12 7.70 -13.81
N CYS A 749 16.69 7.28 -15.00
CA CYS A 749 17.42 6.31 -15.80
C CYS A 749 18.84 6.79 -16.15
N PHE A 750 18.98 8.08 -16.50
CA PHE A 750 20.29 8.69 -16.73
C PHE A 750 21.18 8.66 -15.46
N LEU A 751 20.62 9.03 -14.30
CA LEU A 751 21.34 9.01 -13.02
C LEU A 751 21.81 7.61 -12.62
N ALA A 752 20.96 6.59 -12.81
CA ALA A 752 21.32 5.19 -12.57
C ALA A 752 22.41 4.72 -13.51
N ALA A 753 22.32 5.03 -14.81
CA ALA A 753 23.35 4.71 -15.80
C ALA A 753 24.70 5.38 -15.47
N ALA A 754 24.68 6.65 -15.05
CA ALA A 754 25.88 7.37 -14.61
C ALA A 754 26.51 6.70 -13.37
N ALA A 755 25.70 6.27 -12.40
CA ALA A 755 26.19 5.54 -11.22
C ALA A 755 26.83 4.19 -11.60
N LEU A 756 26.22 3.43 -12.51
CA LEU A 756 26.79 2.19 -13.03
C LEU A 756 28.13 2.44 -13.73
N LEU A 757 28.23 3.48 -14.55
CA LEU A 757 29.48 3.88 -15.20
C LEU A 757 30.57 4.23 -14.17
N LEU A 758 30.23 4.99 -13.13
CA LEU A 758 31.16 5.32 -12.04
C LEU A 758 31.67 4.05 -11.30
N ILE A 759 30.80 3.07 -11.08
CA ILE A 759 31.17 1.78 -10.49
C ILE A 759 32.12 1.03 -11.42
N ALA A 760 31.80 0.94 -12.71
CA ALA A 760 32.62 0.28 -13.72
C ALA A 760 34.02 0.92 -13.84
N LEU A 761 34.09 2.25 -13.92
CA LEU A 761 35.36 2.98 -13.97
C LEU A 761 36.22 2.75 -12.71
N ARG A 762 35.59 2.69 -11.52
CA ARG A 762 36.29 2.34 -10.27
C ARG A 762 36.79 0.91 -10.26
N ALA A 763 36.07 -0.04 -10.85
CA ALA A 763 36.49 -1.43 -10.97
C ALA A 763 37.71 -1.55 -11.90
N ILE A 764 37.68 -0.88 -13.06
CA ILE A 764 38.78 -0.85 -14.03
C ILE A 764 40.05 -0.26 -13.40
N ARG A 765 39.96 0.90 -12.72
CA ARG A 765 41.12 1.53 -12.06
C ARG A 765 41.75 0.67 -10.96
N ARG A 766 41.00 -0.23 -10.34
CA ARG A 766 41.52 -1.18 -9.33
C ARG A 766 42.18 -2.43 -9.93
N GLY A 767 41.89 -2.76 -11.20
CA GLY A 767 42.46 -3.91 -11.92
C GLY A 767 44.00 -3.87 -12.05
N PRO A 768 44.61 -2.76 -12.51
CA PRO A 768 46.06 -2.63 -12.64
C PRO A 768 46.79 -2.69 -11.29
N ALA A 769 46.25 -2.03 -10.26
CA ALA A 769 46.85 -1.97 -8.93
C ALA A 769 46.84 -3.31 -8.16
N ARG A 770 45.96 -4.25 -8.54
CA ARG A 770 45.92 -5.61 -7.98
C ARG A 770 46.84 -6.59 -8.72
N ARG A 771 47.11 -6.35 -10.02
CA ARG A 771 48.10 -7.11 -10.80
C ARG A 771 49.54 -6.75 -10.44
N ALA A 772 49.82 -5.53 -10.00
CA ALA A 772 51.15 -5.12 -9.53
C ALA A 772 51.48 -5.54 -8.06
N LYS A 773 50.57 -6.25 -7.39
CA LYS A 773 50.72 -6.72 -5.99
C LYS A 773 50.56 -8.24 -5.82
N LYS A 774 50.40 -8.97 -6.93
CA LYS A 774 50.65 -10.40 -7.03
C LYS A 774 51.97 -10.57 -7.76
#